data_AF-A0A800A0M4-F1
#
_entry.id   AF-A0A800A0M4-F1
#
_cell.length_a   1.000
_cell.length_b   1.000
_cell.length_c   1.000
_cell.angle_alpha   90.00
_cell.angle_beta   90.00
_cell.angle_gamma   90.00
#
_symmetry.space_group_name_H-M   'P 1'
#
loop_
_entity.id
_entity.type
_entity.pdbx_description
1 polymer ?
#
loop_
_entity_poly.entity_id
_entity_poly.type
_entity_poly.pdbx_seq_one_letter_code
_entity_poly.pdbx_strand_id
1 'polypeptide(L)'
;MAAHSRRLLFQLLVFSLLSLFFSLLPALLALLGNTSSYAQALFNIWYGLLPPVALLLLAYLFYRREANWLILLGRAWFGIGTWFLLQLVFESLTKVSPLLSLLSLPAKFVGGLLVRHPAGYAVYFCGWWLVAGVILFLLGGLALYILGNRFKMAPLVSFEFKSARRTVFTVSTVLLVIFLVAAPLSIYAISKPTKGNFAPGVTIPSEEEVFGYIRDVYNFGARRPGSETYHEAAAHLTAWFRCLSPMTEAEVTKFDYWEEKEWQLIVEPDATNPVEIECFFFPYSGQTPPGGITSELVYLGYGTEDDFQAANVQGKVALISLPPIYIGWDQLKMFSFMAYDPDNIAAGSSPPYPIGWILHLFHVYPRVEQSGAIAAIYILEDYPDMGRLAYYAPYDGQIRSVPGLYIRERDGDMLKQRLEKGPMQVKLVLDAAIARGGGESFNIYTVLPGKSDSNLIISSHFDSPWASGVEDSSGVGMVMALARYYAQVSAEDRGRTMVFLLTGSHFVGGPSNEDFMRRHGDGILADTTSILCIEHVADNWPFSDYVEARGVFFEENPVVISLYAGLLQQYNLYSTLLFPTVTPLGVPTDAGPFSRHGFPVVSYISGPVYLFDAADTLERVARDQLVPLVKLYIDFIENLNRYPGFLLRFNLNSLTVLLIVFVFSPLVALNSASRPRGRQPAAPRHRR
;
A
#
# COMPACT_ATOMS: atom_id res chain seq x y z
N MET A 1 38.67 -29.90 -11.56
CA MET A 1 37.47 -29.07 -11.76
C MET A 1 36.15 -29.80 -11.43
N ALA A 2 35.89 -31.02 -11.94
CA ALA A 2 34.62 -31.74 -11.72
C ALA A 2 34.20 -31.95 -10.24
N ALA A 3 35.12 -32.31 -9.34
CA ALA A 3 34.81 -32.50 -7.92
C ALA A 3 34.46 -31.19 -7.18
N HIS A 4 35.04 -30.06 -7.60
CA HIS A 4 34.73 -28.74 -7.01
C HIS A 4 33.36 -28.25 -7.51
N SER A 5 33.06 -28.47 -8.80
CA SER A 5 31.76 -28.20 -9.40
C SER A 5 30.62 -28.97 -8.70
N ARG A 6 30.81 -30.27 -8.43
CA ARG A 6 29.82 -31.09 -7.71
C ARG A 6 29.56 -30.58 -6.29
N ARG A 7 30.59 -30.10 -5.59
CA ARG A 7 30.46 -29.56 -4.23
C ARG A 7 29.75 -28.21 -4.19
N LEU A 8 29.93 -27.36 -5.21
CA LEU A 8 29.22 -26.08 -5.31
C LEU A 8 27.75 -26.30 -5.71
N LEU A 9 27.48 -27.25 -6.61
CA LEU A 9 26.12 -27.62 -6.99
C LEU A 9 25.32 -28.19 -5.81
N PHE A 10 25.93 -29.09 -5.02
CA PHE A 10 25.30 -29.60 -3.81
C PHE A 10 25.01 -28.49 -2.81
N GLN A 11 25.93 -27.55 -2.65
CA GLN A 11 25.70 -26.38 -1.81
C GLN A 11 24.55 -25.52 -2.33
N LEU A 12 24.52 -25.20 -3.63
CA LEU A 12 23.42 -24.46 -4.25
C LEU A 12 22.08 -25.12 -3.92
N LEU A 13 21.97 -26.44 -4.11
CA LEU A 13 20.75 -27.19 -3.80
C LEU A 13 20.35 -27.08 -2.32
N VAL A 14 21.28 -27.27 -1.38
CA VAL A 14 20.99 -27.16 0.06
C VAL A 14 20.53 -25.75 0.43
N PHE A 15 21.23 -24.72 -0.06
CA PHE A 15 20.90 -23.33 0.26
C PHE A 15 19.62 -22.85 -0.43
N SER A 16 19.30 -23.37 -1.63
CA SER A 16 18.01 -23.15 -2.27
C SER A 16 16.87 -23.77 -1.47
N LEU A 17 17.02 -25.00 -0.95
CA LEU A 17 16.01 -25.63 -0.09
C LEU A 17 15.81 -24.86 1.22
N LEU A 18 16.89 -24.42 1.86
CA LEU A 18 16.82 -23.57 3.05
C LEU A 18 16.15 -22.22 2.76
N SER A 19 16.50 -21.59 1.63
CA SER A 19 15.88 -20.34 1.21
C SER A 19 14.39 -20.52 0.92
N LEU A 20 13.99 -21.63 0.31
CA LEU A 20 12.58 -21.96 0.10
C LEU A 20 11.85 -22.15 1.45
N PHE A 21 12.47 -22.86 2.39
CA PHE A 21 11.92 -23.00 3.75
C PHE A 21 11.71 -21.65 4.44
N PHE A 22 12.70 -20.75 4.38
CA PHE A 22 12.55 -19.39 4.91
C PHE A 22 11.48 -18.59 4.15
N SER A 23 11.31 -18.81 2.85
CA SER A 23 10.28 -18.13 2.05
C SER A 23 8.85 -18.52 2.49
N LEU A 24 8.66 -19.74 2.99
CA LEU A 24 7.36 -20.25 3.45
C LEU A 24 6.96 -19.73 4.84
N LEU A 25 7.93 -19.32 5.67
CA LEU A 25 7.69 -19.09 7.10
C LEU A 25 6.69 -17.95 7.38
N PRO A 26 6.75 -16.78 6.72
CA PRO A 26 5.75 -15.73 6.93
C PRO A 26 4.33 -16.17 6.59
N ALA A 27 4.15 -16.89 5.47
CA ALA A 27 2.84 -17.42 5.07
C ALA A 27 2.29 -18.42 6.09
N LEU A 28 3.15 -19.32 6.61
CA LEU A 28 2.74 -20.27 7.66
C LEU A 28 2.35 -19.57 8.96
N LEU A 29 3.05 -18.50 9.34
CA LEU A 29 2.70 -17.70 10.52
C LEU A 29 1.41 -16.90 10.33
N ALA A 30 1.14 -16.40 9.13
CA ALA A 30 -0.13 -15.75 8.82
C ALA A 30 -1.32 -16.73 8.88
N LEU A 31 -1.09 -18.01 8.56
CA LEU A 31 -2.12 -19.05 8.61
C LEU A 31 -2.33 -19.66 10.00
N LEU A 32 -1.25 -19.89 10.76
CA LEU A 32 -1.28 -20.67 12.00
C LEU A 32 -0.99 -19.83 13.26
N GLY A 33 -0.46 -18.62 13.09
CA GLY A 33 -0.05 -17.75 14.18
C GLY A 33 -1.14 -16.81 14.67
N ASN A 34 -0.83 -16.07 15.74
CA ASN A 34 -1.69 -15.00 16.22
C ASN A 34 -1.35 -13.70 15.48
N THR A 35 -2.10 -13.41 14.43
CA THR A 35 -1.90 -12.22 13.58
C THR A 35 -2.18 -10.90 14.31
N SER A 36 -2.88 -10.95 15.44
CA SER A 36 -3.15 -9.81 16.33
C SER A 36 -2.02 -9.55 17.33
N SER A 37 -1.00 -10.41 17.39
CA SER A 37 0.12 -10.25 18.33
C SER A 37 1.15 -9.24 17.83
N TYR A 38 1.42 -8.20 18.61
CA TYR A 38 2.56 -7.31 18.37
C TYR A 38 3.91 -8.06 18.26
N ALA A 39 4.10 -9.14 19.01
CA ALA A 39 5.34 -9.91 18.93
C ALA A 39 5.49 -10.64 17.58
N GLN A 40 4.39 -11.18 17.04
CA GLN A 40 4.38 -11.78 15.71
C GLN A 40 4.54 -10.71 14.62
N ALA A 41 3.91 -9.55 14.79
CA ALA A 41 4.09 -8.41 13.89
C ALA A 41 5.57 -8.00 13.83
N LEU A 42 6.25 -7.84 14.98
CA LEU A 42 7.68 -7.54 15.01
C LEU A 42 8.53 -8.58 14.27
N PHE A 43 8.17 -9.86 14.39
CA PHE A 43 8.85 -10.92 13.65
C PHE A 43 8.69 -10.73 12.14
N ASN A 44 7.48 -10.46 11.66
CA ASN A 44 7.20 -10.24 10.23
C ASN A 44 7.90 -8.99 9.70
N ILE A 45 7.81 -7.88 10.43
CA ILE A 45 8.39 -6.57 10.07
C ILE A 45 9.92 -6.66 9.92
N TRP A 46 10.59 -7.37 10.83
CA TRP A 46 12.05 -7.52 10.82
C TRP A 46 12.53 -8.80 10.11
N TYR A 47 11.63 -9.53 9.45
CA TYR A 47 11.91 -10.86 8.92
C TYR A 47 13.05 -10.87 7.90
N GLY A 48 13.16 -9.82 7.08
CA GLY A 48 14.20 -9.71 6.03
C GLY A 48 15.64 -9.85 6.53
N LEU A 49 15.90 -9.58 7.82
CA LEU A 49 17.22 -9.75 8.42
C LEU A 49 17.56 -11.22 8.71
N LEU A 50 16.55 -12.05 9.02
CA LEU A 50 16.75 -13.39 9.56
C LEU A 50 17.35 -14.38 8.54
N PRO A 51 16.79 -14.57 7.32
CA PRO A 51 17.31 -15.58 6.40
C PRO A 51 18.77 -15.34 5.98
N PRO A 52 19.19 -14.13 5.58
CA PRO A 52 20.59 -13.87 5.20
C PRO A 52 21.58 -14.13 6.35
N VAL A 53 21.25 -13.71 7.58
CA VAL A 53 22.08 -13.96 8.76
C VAL A 53 22.12 -15.46 9.11
N ALA A 54 20.99 -16.15 9.07
CA ALA A 54 20.91 -17.58 9.34
C ALA A 54 21.72 -18.40 8.32
N LEU A 55 21.60 -18.08 7.03
CA LEU A 55 22.37 -18.73 5.96
C LEU A 55 23.87 -18.50 6.10
N LEU A 56 24.30 -17.29 6.50
CA LEU A 56 25.70 -17.01 6.83
C LEU A 56 26.19 -17.92 7.96
N LEU A 57 25.44 -18.03 9.06
CA LEU A 57 25.81 -18.84 10.22
C LEU A 57 25.83 -20.34 9.88
N LEU A 58 24.86 -20.82 9.10
CA LEU A 58 24.82 -22.21 8.64
C LEU A 58 26.00 -22.51 7.71
N ALA A 59 26.33 -21.62 6.79
CA ALA A 59 27.52 -21.74 5.95
C ALA A 59 28.79 -21.77 6.80
N TYR A 60 28.90 -20.87 7.78
CA TYR A 60 29.99 -20.85 8.74
C TYR A 60 30.09 -22.20 9.45
N LEU A 61 29.00 -22.79 9.94
CA LEU A 61 28.98 -24.08 10.63
C LEU A 61 29.34 -25.27 9.72
N PHE A 62 28.73 -25.36 8.53
CA PHE A 62 28.96 -26.44 7.57
C PHE A 62 30.40 -26.45 7.07
N TYR A 63 30.97 -25.27 6.85
CA TYR A 63 32.28 -25.10 6.23
C TYR A 63 33.35 -24.67 7.23
N ARG A 64 33.07 -24.73 8.53
CA ARG A 64 33.96 -24.32 9.61
C ARG A 64 35.35 -24.98 9.61
N ARG A 65 35.48 -26.13 8.93
CA ARG A 65 36.73 -26.88 8.75
C ARG A 65 37.56 -26.40 7.55
N GLU A 66 37.01 -25.52 6.71
CA GLU A 66 37.71 -24.91 5.59
C GLU A 66 38.85 -24.03 6.11
N ALA A 67 40.06 -24.32 5.64
CA ALA A 67 41.27 -23.69 6.14
C ALA A 67 41.53 -22.34 5.47
N ASN A 68 40.97 -22.13 4.28
CA ASN A 68 41.07 -20.89 3.53
C ASN A 68 39.82 -20.03 3.79
N TRP A 69 40.02 -18.90 4.46
CA TRP A 69 38.94 -17.97 4.81
C TRP A 69 38.25 -17.38 3.56
N LEU A 70 38.94 -17.24 2.42
CA LEU A 70 38.32 -16.80 1.15
C LEU A 70 37.35 -17.84 0.61
N ILE A 71 37.71 -19.13 0.71
CA ILE A 71 36.83 -20.23 0.29
C ILE A 71 35.63 -20.30 1.21
N LEU A 72 35.85 -20.18 2.53
CA LEU A 72 34.75 -20.14 3.51
C LEU A 72 33.79 -18.98 3.23
N LEU A 73 34.33 -17.75 3.12
CA LEU A 73 33.53 -16.56 2.93
C LEU A 73 32.82 -16.57 1.59
N GLY A 74 33.52 -16.99 0.52
CA GLY A 74 32.93 -17.17 -0.80
C GLY A 74 31.77 -18.16 -0.80
N ARG A 75 31.89 -19.28 -0.06
CA ARG A 75 30.78 -20.20 0.15
C ARG A 75 29.63 -19.57 0.94
N ALA A 76 29.93 -18.83 2.01
CA ALA A 76 28.91 -18.20 2.83
C ALA A 76 28.12 -17.15 2.04
N TRP A 77 28.82 -16.27 1.33
CA TRP A 77 28.22 -15.29 0.43
C TRP A 77 27.43 -15.96 -0.69
N PHE A 78 27.97 -16.99 -1.33
CA PHE A 78 27.25 -17.71 -2.38
C PHE A 78 25.92 -18.28 -1.85
N GLY A 79 25.90 -18.82 -0.64
CA GLY A 79 24.68 -19.29 0.03
C GLY A 79 23.68 -18.18 0.37
N ILE A 80 24.15 -16.99 0.76
CA ILE A 80 23.28 -15.82 0.95
C ILE A 80 22.72 -15.34 -0.39
N GLY A 81 23.54 -15.35 -1.44
CA GLY A 81 23.16 -14.97 -2.78
C GLY A 81 22.01 -15.80 -3.35
N THR A 82 21.87 -17.08 -2.93
CA THR A 82 20.74 -17.91 -3.35
C THR A 82 19.41 -17.42 -2.78
N TRP A 83 19.42 -16.84 -1.56
CA TRP A 83 18.22 -16.24 -0.96
C TRP A 83 17.74 -15.05 -1.77
N PHE A 84 18.63 -14.08 -2.02
CA PHE A 84 18.30 -12.89 -2.81
C PHE A 84 17.85 -13.25 -4.23
N LEU A 85 18.50 -14.24 -4.85
CA LEU A 85 18.10 -14.71 -6.18
C LEU A 85 16.71 -15.33 -6.17
N LEU A 86 16.42 -16.21 -5.21
CA LEU A 86 15.10 -16.84 -5.13
C LEU A 86 13.99 -15.84 -4.85
N GLN A 87 14.22 -14.89 -3.94
CA GLN A 87 13.26 -13.83 -3.66
C GLN A 87 13.03 -12.93 -4.89
N LEU A 88 14.08 -12.57 -5.63
CA LEU A 88 13.95 -11.83 -6.89
C LEU A 88 13.13 -12.62 -7.93
N VAL A 89 13.36 -13.92 -8.05
CA VAL A 89 12.61 -14.79 -8.97
C VAL A 89 11.14 -14.91 -8.57
N PHE A 90 10.84 -15.14 -7.29
CA PHE A 90 9.46 -15.24 -6.81
C PHE A 90 8.71 -13.94 -7.03
N GLU A 91 9.32 -12.81 -6.68
CA GLU A 91 8.73 -11.48 -6.87
C GLU A 91 8.45 -11.18 -8.35
N SER A 92 9.39 -11.50 -9.24
CA SER A 92 9.24 -11.31 -10.69
C SER A 92 8.15 -12.18 -11.32
N LEU A 93 7.76 -13.26 -10.64
CA LEU A 93 6.79 -14.25 -11.12
C LEU A 93 5.49 -14.26 -10.30
N THR A 94 5.26 -13.24 -9.47
CA THR A 94 4.04 -13.10 -8.64
C THR A 94 2.75 -13.17 -9.46
N LYS A 95 2.75 -12.66 -10.70
CA LYS A 95 1.60 -12.71 -11.62
C LYS A 95 1.30 -14.10 -12.18
N VAL A 96 2.24 -15.04 -12.10
CA VAL A 96 2.09 -16.39 -12.67
C VAL A 96 1.32 -17.32 -11.74
N SER A 97 1.45 -17.14 -10.41
CA SER A 97 0.80 -18.01 -9.44
C SER A 97 0.61 -17.32 -8.08
N PRO A 98 -0.55 -17.47 -7.43
CA PRO A 98 -0.75 -17.03 -6.05
C PRO A 98 0.27 -17.61 -5.07
N LEU A 99 0.73 -18.85 -5.30
CA LEU A 99 1.75 -19.49 -4.48
C LEU A 99 3.08 -18.73 -4.55
N LEU A 100 3.48 -18.26 -5.73
CA LEU A 100 4.71 -17.47 -5.90
C LEU A 100 4.56 -16.10 -5.21
N SER A 101 3.35 -15.53 -5.22
CA SER A 101 3.02 -14.34 -4.43
C SER A 101 3.23 -14.55 -2.93
N LEU A 102 2.78 -15.69 -2.39
CA LEU A 102 3.01 -16.02 -0.97
C LEU A 102 4.50 -16.28 -0.66
N LEU A 103 5.22 -16.96 -1.56
CA LEU A 103 6.66 -17.21 -1.39
C LEU A 103 7.52 -15.92 -1.50
N SER A 104 6.99 -14.88 -2.14
CA SER A 104 7.62 -13.56 -2.26
C SER A 104 7.32 -12.61 -1.10
N LEU A 105 6.49 -13.01 -0.11
CA LEU A 105 6.18 -12.15 1.05
C LEU A 105 7.42 -11.54 1.73
N PRO A 106 8.52 -12.29 1.96
CA PRO A 106 9.73 -11.70 2.52
C PRO A 106 10.29 -10.53 1.70
N ALA A 107 10.21 -10.59 0.36
CA ALA A 107 10.62 -9.49 -0.53
C ALA A 107 9.64 -8.32 -0.46
N LYS A 108 8.33 -8.58 -0.40
CA LYS A 108 7.30 -7.55 -0.31
C LYS A 108 7.35 -6.76 0.99
N PHE A 109 7.58 -7.45 2.11
CA PHE A 109 7.73 -6.85 3.44
C PHE A 109 8.93 -5.91 3.59
N VAL A 110 9.82 -5.87 2.61
CA VAL A 110 11.02 -5.02 2.59
C VAL A 110 11.10 -4.16 1.33
N GLY A 111 9.98 -3.88 0.67
CA GLY A 111 9.91 -3.01 -0.51
C GLY A 111 10.31 -3.70 -1.81
N GLY A 112 9.55 -4.74 -2.19
CA GLY A 112 9.74 -5.59 -3.38
C GLY A 112 9.78 -4.86 -4.73
N LEU A 113 9.76 -5.64 -5.82
CA LEU A 113 9.96 -5.14 -7.18
C LEU A 113 8.62 -5.18 -7.92
N LEU A 114 7.85 -4.09 -7.96
CA LEU A 114 6.63 -4.06 -8.79
C LEU A 114 6.64 -2.95 -9.84
N VAL A 115 6.28 -3.37 -11.06
CA VAL A 115 6.32 -2.62 -12.33
C VAL A 115 4.96 -2.63 -13.02
N ARG A 116 4.62 -1.44 -13.55
CA ARG A 116 3.58 -0.96 -14.48
C ARG A 116 2.11 -0.94 -14.01
N HIS A 117 1.63 0.29 -13.81
CA HIS A 117 0.21 0.67 -13.89
C HIS A 117 -0.23 0.75 -15.37
N PRO A 118 -1.49 0.44 -15.72
CA PRO A 118 -2.00 0.50 -17.10
C PRO A 118 -1.82 1.86 -17.80
N ALA A 119 -1.73 2.96 -17.04
CA ALA A 119 -1.71 4.34 -17.53
C ALA A 119 -0.32 4.92 -17.92
N GLY A 120 0.74 4.11 -17.99
CA GLY A 120 1.98 4.53 -18.67
C GLY A 120 2.95 5.46 -17.91
N TYR A 121 2.75 5.76 -16.63
CA TYR A 121 3.69 6.58 -15.85
C TYR A 121 4.96 5.83 -15.39
N ALA A 122 6.06 6.58 -15.26
CA ALA A 122 7.41 6.10 -14.93
C ALA A 122 7.54 5.64 -13.46
N VAL A 123 8.42 4.65 -13.24
CA VAL A 123 8.43 3.73 -12.08
C VAL A 123 9.58 4.03 -11.13
N TYR A 124 9.32 4.17 -9.83
CA TYR A 124 10.35 4.20 -8.79
C TYR A 124 10.69 2.77 -8.31
N PHE A 125 12.00 2.49 -8.22
CA PHE A 125 12.60 1.18 -7.96
C PHE A 125 12.90 0.98 -6.46
N CYS A 126 12.13 0.15 -5.73
CA CYS A 126 12.50 -0.28 -4.36
C CYS A 126 13.35 -1.58 -4.33
N GLY A 127 13.34 -2.37 -5.41
CA GLY A 127 14.03 -3.67 -5.49
C GLY A 127 15.55 -3.65 -5.77
N TRP A 128 16.22 -2.50 -5.87
CA TRP A 128 17.68 -2.46 -6.13
C TRP A 128 18.49 -3.20 -5.08
N TRP A 129 18.03 -3.27 -3.83
CA TRP A 129 18.73 -4.00 -2.78
C TRP A 129 18.65 -5.52 -2.92
N LEU A 130 17.58 -6.05 -3.51
CA LEU A 130 17.51 -7.47 -3.89
C LEU A 130 18.53 -7.77 -4.99
N VAL A 131 18.58 -6.93 -6.03
CA VAL A 131 19.53 -7.06 -7.14
C VAL A 131 20.97 -6.88 -6.65
N ALA A 132 21.23 -5.88 -5.80
CA ALA A 132 22.54 -5.66 -5.17
C ALA A 132 22.93 -6.86 -4.31
N GLY A 133 21.99 -7.45 -3.57
CA GLY A 133 22.20 -8.70 -2.82
C GLY A 133 22.62 -9.86 -3.73
N VAL A 134 21.99 -10.03 -4.89
CA VAL A 134 22.39 -11.03 -5.89
C VAL A 134 23.80 -10.75 -6.40
N ILE A 135 24.09 -9.53 -6.84
CA ILE A 135 25.41 -9.17 -7.41
C ILE A 135 26.50 -9.34 -6.35
N LEU A 136 26.32 -8.77 -5.16
CA LEU A 136 27.33 -8.78 -4.11
C LEU A 136 27.55 -10.19 -3.55
N PHE A 137 26.49 -10.91 -3.19
CA PHE A 137 26.63 -12.18 -2.49
C PHE A 137 26.75 -13.38 -3.44
N LEU A 138 25.95 -13.45 -4.50
CA LEU A 138 26.02 -14.60 -5.42
C LEU A 138 27.27 -14.52 -6.29
N LEU A 139 27.45 -13.41 -7.04
CA LEU A 139 28.59 -13.26 -7.94
C LEU A 139 29.88 -12.99 -7.17
N GLY A 140 29.84 -12.10 -6.17
CA GLY A 140 30.98 -11.87 -5.29
C GLY A 140 31.39 -13.12 -4.50
N GLY A 141 30.43 -13.90 -4.01
CA GLY A 141 30.72 -15.18 -3.35
C GLY A 141 31.41 -16.19 -4.28
N LEU A 142 30.93 -16.30 -5.52
CA LEU A 142 31.58 -17.14 -6.54
C LEU A 142 33.00 -16.67 -6.85
N ALA A 143 33.21 -15.36 -6.99
CA ALA A 143 34.52 -14.77 -7.23
C ALA A 143 35.49 -15.08 -6.07
N LEU A 144 35.07 -14.86 -4.82
CA LEU A 144 35.86 -15.19 -3.62
C LEU A 144 36.21 -16.69 -3.56
N TYR A 145 35.26 -17.56 -3.90
CA TYR A 145 35.51 -19.01 -3.95
C TYR A 145 36.54 -19.38 -5.03
N ILE A 146 36.46 -18.81 -6.24
CA ILE A 146 37.41 -19.04 -7.32
C ILE A 146 38.80 -18.52 -6.93
N LEU A 147 38.87 -17.29 -6.40
CA LEU A 147 40.12 -16.67 -5.95
C LEU A 147 40.77 -17.51 -4.84
N GLY A 148 40.01 -17.97 -3.84
CA GLY A 148 40.53 -18.83 -2.78
C GLY A 148 41.07 -20.19 -3.27
N ASN A 149 40.51 -20.74 -4.35
CA ASN A 149 41.04 -21.97 -4.95
C ASN A 149 42.29 -21.73 -5.83
N ARG A 150 42.40 -20.55 -6.46
CA ARG A 150 43.57 -20.16 -7.28
C ARG A 150 44.76 -19.77 -6.41
N PHE A 151 44.51 -18.91 -5.43
CA PHE A 151 45.51 -18.45 -4.50
C PHE A 151 45.44 -19.35 -3.27
N LYS A 152 46.36 -20.33 -3.16
CA LYS A 152 46.64 -21.06 -1.90
C LYS A 152 47.26 -20.11 -0.86
N MET A 153 46.64 -18.94 -0.66
CA MET A 153 47.14 -17.86 0.19
C MET A 153 47.28 -18.37 1.63
N ALA A 154 48.44 -18.07 2.21
CA ALA A 154 48.69 -18.16 3.63
C ALA A 154 47.65 -17.29 4.40
N PRO A 155 47.46 -17.52 5.71
CA PRO A 155 46.41 -16.84 6.47
C PRO A 155 46.53 -15.31 6.34
N LEU A 156 45.38 -14.62 6.28
CA LEU A 156 45.21 -13.15 6.25
C LEU A 156 46.09 -12.39 7.26
N VAL A 157 46.52 -13.09 8.32
CA VAL A 157 47.49 -12.63 9.30
C VAL A 157 48.47 -13.75 9.60
N SER A 158 49.75 -13.57 9.26
CA SER A 158 50.84 -14.36 9.84
C SER A 158 51.05 -13.88 11.28
N PHE A 159 50.16 -14.23 12.20
CA PHE A 159 50.44 -14.03 13.62
C PHE A 159 51.64 -14.91 13.98
N GLU A 160 52.81 -14.29 14.10
CA GLU A 160 54.06 -14.96 14.52
C GLU A 160 53.90 -15.66 15.89
N PHE A 161 52.90 -15.24 16.68
CA PHE A 161 52.62 -15.79 18.01
C PHE A 161 51.27 -16.53 18.07
N LYS A 162 51.32 -17.82 18.48
CA LYS A 162 50.14 -18.65 18.76
C LYS A 162 49.17 -18.03 19.77
N SER A 163 49.69 -17.23 20.72
CA SER A 163 48.90 -16.50 21.72
C SER A 163 47.97 -15.47 21.07
N ALA A 164 48.52 -14.60 20.21
CA ALA A 164 47.76 -13.57 19.49
C ALA A 164 46.64 -14.18 18.63
N ARG A 165 46.93 -15.31 17.97
CA ARG A 165 45.94 -16.04 17.16
C ARG A 165 44.76 -16.57 17.99
N ARG A 166 45.01 -17.11 19.19
CA ARG A 166 43.95 -17.58 20.09
C ARG A 166 43.12 -16.41 20.61
N THR A 167 43.75 -15.28 20.93
CA THR A 167 43.05 -14.06 21.35
C THR A 167 42.13 -13.55 20.26
N VAL A 168 42.58 -13.42 19.02
CA VAL A 168 41.74 -12.95 17.89
C VAL A 168 40.57 -13.90 17.62
N PHE A 169 40.77 -15.21 17.73
CA PHE A 169 39.69 -16.18 17.62
C PHE A 169 38.63 -16.00 18.73
N THR A 170 39.08 -15.86 19.98
CA THR A 170 38.18 -15.64 21.12
C THR A 170 37.42 -14.32 20.97
N VAL A 171 38.12 -13.22 20.69
CA VAL A 171 37.50 -11.90 20.53
C VAL A 171 36.49 -11.87 19.39
N SER A 172 36.84 -12.40 18.20
CA SER A 172 35.89 -12.46 17.07
C SER A 172 34.67 -13.33 17.37
N THR A 173 34.83 -14.43 18.11
CA THR A 173 33.71 -15.27 18.54
C THR A 173 32.80 -14.53 19.53
N VAL A 174 33.40 -13.88 20.53
CA VAL A 174 32.66 -13.09 21.52
C VAL A 174 31.89 -11.96 20.85
N LEU A 175 32.53 -11.23 19.92
CA LEU A 175 31.86 -10.17 19.15
C LEU A 175 30.71 -10.72 18.31
N LEU A 176 30.89 -11.86 17.63
CA LEU A 176 29.80 -12.51 16.89
C LEU A 176 28.61 -12.82 17.81
N VAL A 177 28.86 -13.39 18.99
CA VAL A 177 27.81 -13.69 19.98
C VAL A 177 27.16 -12.41 20.49
N ILE A 178 27.96 -11.37 20.80
CA ILE A 178 27.44 -10.07 21.21
C ILE A 178 26.52 -9.50 20.15
N PHE A 179 26.91 -9.48 18.87
CA PHE A 179 26.04 -8.97 17.80
C PHE A 179 24.77 -9.80 17.62
N LEU A 180 24.85 -11.12 17.77
CA LEU A 180 23.68 -12.00 17.68
C LEU A 180 22.68 -11.80 18.83
N VAL A 181 23.15 -11.39 20.01
CA VAL A 181 22.30 -11.08 21.17
C VAL A 181 21.85 -9.62 21.17
N ALA A 182 22.74 -8.70 20.80
CA ALA A 182 22.49 -7.27 20.79
C ALA A 182 21.51 -6.88 19.69
N ALA A 183 21.56 -7.49 18.49
CA ALA A 183 20.68 -7.11 17.40
C ALA A 183 19.18 -7.26 17.74
N PRO A 184 18.69 -8.41 18.26
CA PRO A 184 17.30 -8.52 18.72
C PRO A 184 16.92 -7.54 19.84
N LEU A 185 17.83 -7.30 20.79
CA LEU A 185 17.60 -6.35 21.88
C LEU A 185 17.51 -4.90 21.38
N SER A 186 18.38 -4.52 20.44
CA SER A 186 18.35 -3.22 19.79
C SER A 186 17.09 -3.04 18.95
N ILE A 187 16.67 -4.06 18.19
CA ILE A 187 15.40 -4.07 17.46
C ILE A 187 14.24 -3.82 18.43
N TYR A 188 14.15 -4.58 19.52
CA TYR A 188 13.10 -4.38 20.52
C TYR A 188 13.12 -2.97 21.12
N ALA A 189 14.31 -2.46 21.46
CA ALA A 189 14.48 -1.14 22.05
C ALA A 189 14.00 -0.01 21.13
N ILE A 190 14.32 -0.07 19.82
CA ILE A 190 13.89 0.96 18.85
C ILE A 190 12.44 0.77 18.37
N SER A 191 11.91 -0.44 18.51
CA SER A 191 10.57 -0.77 18.02
C SER A 191 9.47 -0.47 19.03
N LYS A 192 9.78 -0.41 20.34
CA LYS A 192 8.78 -0.26 21.39
C LYS A 192 8.18 1.17 21.40
N PRO A 193 6.86 1.32 21.13
CA PRO A 193 6.23 2.62 21.28
C PRO A 193 5.91 2.93 22.74
N THR A 194 5.84 4.21 23.03
CA THR A 194 5.35 4.78 24.29
C THR A 194 3.99 5.44 24.05
N LYS A 195 3.03 5.21 24.96
CA LYS A 195 1.67 5.75 24.90
C LYS A 195 1.50 6.91 25.87
N GLY A 196 0.68 7.88 25.52
CA GLY A 196 0.27 8.98 26.39
C GLY A 196 1.30 10.10 26.46
N ASN A 197 2.14 10.26 25.44
CA ASN A 197 3.16 11.31 25.36
C ASN A 197 2.56 12.62 24.85
N PHE A 198 1.43 13.04 25.41
CA PHE A 198 0.77 14.26 24.97
C PHE A 198 1.53 15.50 25.47
N ALA A 199 1.58 16.54 24.64
CA ALA A 199 2.13 17.83 25.01
C ALA A 199 1.44 18.39 26.28
N PRO A 200 2.20 18.78 27.32
CA PRO A 200 1.64 19.28 28.57
C PRO A 200 0.76 20.51 28.36
N GLY A 201 -0.40 20.55 29.00
CA GLY A 201 -1.33 21.69 28.91
C GLY A 201 -2.10 21.80 27.58
N VAL A 202 -1.85 20.91 26.62
CA VAL A 202 -2.60 20.85 25.35
C VAL A 202 -3.78 19.92 25.50
N THR A 203 -4.97 20.38 25.10
CA THR A 203 -6.17 19.54 25.14
C THR A 203 -6.25 18.67 23.89
N ILE A 204 -6.57 17.39 24.08
CA ILE A 204 -6.86 16.47 22.98
C ILE A 204 -8.30 16.73 22.49
N PRO A 205 -8.54 16.85 21.18
CA PRO A 205 -9.89 16.99 20.65
C PRO A 205 -10.83 15.90 21.17
N SER A 206 -12.02 16.30 21.59
CA SER A 206 -13.07 15.37 22.02
C SER A 206 -13.77 14.73 20.83
N GLU A 207 -14.52 13.64 21.05
CA GLU A 207 -15.28 13.01 19.97
C GLU A 207 -16.25 13.97 19.30
N GLU A 208 -16.98 14.77 20.08
CA GLU A 208 -17.92 15.79 19.57
C GLU A 208 -17.22 16.90 18.79
N GLU A 209 -15.97 17.24 19.15
CA GLU A 209 -15.19 18.23 18.42
C GLU A 209 -14.74 17.69 17.07
N VAL A 210 -14.19 16.47 17.04
CA VAL A 210 -13.79 15.82 15.77
C VAL A 210 -15.01 15.60 14.88
N PHE A 211 -16.08 15.02 15.41
CA PHE A 211 -17.33 14.80 14.68
C PHE A 211 -17.98 16.12 14.24
N GLY A 212 -17.81 17.19 15.01
CA GLY A 212 -18.19 18.56 14.63
C GLY A 212 -17.51 19.00 13.34
N TYR A 213 -16.19 18.82 13.23
CA TYR A 213 -15.46 19.11 11.99
C TYR A 213 -15.96 18.28 10.80
N ILE A 214 -16.19 16.98 11.02
CA ILE A 214 -16.73 16.09 9.98
C ILE A 214 -18.09 16.59 9.50
N ARG A 215 -18.98 16.93 10.43
CA ARG A 215 -20.31 17.46 10.14
C ARG A 215 -20.24 18.80 9.38
N ASP A 216 -19.34 19.68 9.76
CA ASP A 216 -19.18 20.99 9.12
C ASP A 216 -18.77 20.84 7.64
N VAL A 217 -17.90 19.87 7.34
CA VAL A 217 -17.49 19.53 5.95
C VAL A 217 -18.63 18.82 5.19
N TYR A 218 -19.30 17.86 5.84
CA TYR A 218 -20.43 17.13 5.27
C TYR A 218 -21.59 18.05 4.84
N ASN A 219 -21.86 19.10 5.64
CA ASN A 219 -22.98 20.00 5.42
C ASN A 219 -22.88 20.85 4.14
N PHE A 220 -21.71 20.91 3.48
CA PHE A 220 -21.60 21.50 2.13
C PHE A 220 -22.30 20.66 1.06
N GLY A 221 -22.67 19.41 1.34
CA GLY A 221 -23.23 18.49 0.35
C GLY A 221 -22.16 17.89 -0.56
N ALA A 222 -22.52 17.56 -1.80
CA ALA A 222 -21.60 17.00 -2.78
C ALA A 222 -20.48 18.01 -3.13
N ARG A 223 -19.24 17.72 -2.74
CA ARG A 223 -18.08 18.58 -2.98
C ARG A 223 -17.30 18.10 -4.20
N ARG A 224 -17.98 17.96 -5.34
CA ARG A 224 -17.36 17.49 -6.58
C ARG A 224 -16.39 18.55 -7.11
N PRO A 225 -15.16 18.20 -7.51
CA PRO A 225 -14.19 19.20 -7.95
C PRO A 225 -14.78 20.13 -9.02
N GLY A 226 -14.57 21.44 -8.84
CA GLY A 226 -15.10 22.48 -9.72
C GLY A 226 -16.54 22.94 -9.46
N SER A 227 -17.35 22.26 -8.63
CA SER A 227 -18.72 22.71 -8.31
C SER A 227 -18.74 23.94 -7.40
N GLU A 228 -19.88 24.62 -7.29
CA GLU A 228 -20.06 25.77 -6.37
C GLU A 228 -19.82 25.36 -4.91
N THR A 229 -20.45 24.29 -4.46
CA THR A 229 -20.29 23.71 -3.11
C THR A 229 -18.84 23.33 -2.79
N TYR A 230 -18.08 22.86 -3.79
CA TYR A 230 -16.66 22.57 -3.66
C TYR A 230 -15.81 23.83 -3.45
N HIS A 231 -16.10 24.92 -4.17
CA HIS A 231 -15.42 26.20 -3.98
C HIS A 231 -15.75 26.82 -2.61
N GLU A 232 -17.01 26.71 -2.16
CA GLU A 232 -17.42 27.15 -0.83
C GLU A 232 -16.69 26.37 0.28
N ALA A 233 -16.63 25.04 0.16
CA ALA A 233 -15.88 24.20 1.08
C ALA A 233 -14.39 24.56 1.09
N ALA A 234 -13.78 24.77 -0.09
CA ALA A 234 -12.39 25.16 -0.19
C ALA A 234 -12.10 26.51 0.49
N ALA A 235 -12.97 27.51 0.29
CA ALA A 235 -12.87 28.81 0.93
C ALA A 235 -13.00 28.70 2.46
N HIS A 236 -13.95 27.89 2.94
CA HIS A 236 -14.17 27.64 4.36
C HIS A 236 -12.95 26.98 5.02
N LEU A 237 -12.46 25.88 4.44
CA LEU A 237 -11.30 25.14 4.94
C LEU A 237 -10.03 26.01 4.94
N THR A 238 -9.83 26.81 3.89
CA THR A 238 -8.73 27.78 3.82
C THR A 238 -8.82 28.81 4.96
N ALA A 239 -10.02 29.36 5.21
CA ALA A 239 -10.24 30.32 6.29
C ALA A 239 -10.01 29.68 7.67
N TRP A 240 -10.46 28.45 7.86
CA TRP A 240 -10.25 27.70 9.10
C TRP A 240 -8.76 27.46 9.38
N PHE A 241 -7.99 27.01 8.38
CA PHE A 241 -6.54 26.85 8.53
C PHE A 241 -5.80 28.17 8.75
N ARG A 242 -6.23 29.28 8.13
CA ARG A 242 -5.66 30.62 8.36
C ARG A 242 -5.81 31.09 9.81
N CYS A 243 -6.85 30.65 10.51
CA CYS A 243 -7.00 30.93 11.95
C CYS A 243 -5.93 30.22 12.81
N LEU A 244 -5.35 29.12 12.32
CA LEU A 244 -4.28 28.39 13.01
C LEU A 244 -2.89 28.96 12.72
N SER A 245 -2.64 29.35 11.46
CA SER A 245 -1.34 29.88 11.04
C SER A 245 -1.48 30.81 9.82
N PRO A 246 -0.75 31.94 9.80
CA PRO A 246 -0.68 32.81 8.63
C PRO A 246 0.03 32.14 7.44
N MET A 247 0.76 31.03 7.65
CA MET A 247 1.40 30.23 6.59
C MET A 247 0.40 29.23 5.98
N THR A 248 -0.74 29.75 5.51
CA THR A 248 -1.81 28.95 4.91
C THR A 248 -2.04 29.40 3.47
N GLU A 249 -1.94 28.45 2.55
CA GLU A 249 -2.07 28.67 1.11
C GLU A 249 -3.16 27.77 0.50
N ALA A 250 -3.74 28.23 -0.59
CA ALA A 250 -4.66 27.47 -1.42
C ALA A 250 -4.20 27.58 -2.87
N GLU A 251 -3.78 26.45 -3.45
CA GLU A 251 -3.21 26.41 -4.78
C GLU A 251 -4.17 25.78 -5.79
N VAL A 252 -4.41 26.47 -6.89
CA VAL A 252 -5.34 26.03 -7.94
C VAL A 252 -4.64 25.13 -8.96
N THR A 253 -5.33 24.08 -9.40
CA THR A 253 -4.96 23.21 -10.52
C THR A 253 -6.16 23.05 -11.45
N LYS A 254 -5.95 23.25 -12.75
CA LYS A 254 -7.03 23.11 -13.76
C LYS A 254 -7.17 21.67 -14.24
N PHE A 255 -8.39 21.27 -14.58
CA PHE A 255 -8.70 19.96 -15.15
C PHE A 255 -9.87 20.05 -16.14
N ASP A 256 -10.15 18.95 -16.82
CA ASP A 256 -11.29 18.82 -17.74
C ASP A 256 -12.58 18.62 -16.94
N TYR A 257 -13.51 19.57 -17.00
CA TYR A 257 -14.74 19.54 -16.22
C TYR A 257 -15.85 18.75 -16.92
N TRP A 258 -16.58 17.97 -16.12
CA TRP A 258 -17.76 17.22 -16.54
C TRP A 258 -18.84 17.32 -15.44
N GLU A 259 -20.08 17.58 -15.83
CA GLU A 259 -21.23 17.68 -14.92
C GLU A 259 -22.47 17.12 -15.59
N GLU A 260 -23.19 16.22 -14.91
CA GLU A 260 -24.46 15.70 -15.40
C GLU A 260 -25.57 16.76 -15.33
N LYS A 261 -26.53 16.69 -16.26
CA LYS A 261 -27.74 17.53 -16.23
C LYS A 261 -29.01 16.71 -16.11
N GLU A 262 -29.12 15.67 -16.95
CA GLU A 262 -30.29 14.81 -17.01
C GLU A 262 -29.89 13.40 -17.44
N TRP A 263 -30.50 12.40 -16.83
CA TRP A 263 -30.34 11.01 -17.26
C TRP A 263 -31.64 10.23 -17.12
N GLN A 264 -31.86 9.29 -18.03
CA GLN A 264 -33.06 8.46 -18.04
C GLN A 264 -32.83 7.20 -18.87
N LEU A 265 -33.49 6.10 -18.47
CA LEU A 265 -33.57 4.87 -19.26
C LEU A 265 -35.03 4.43 -19.39
N ILE A 266 -35.51 4.35 -20.63
CA ILE A 266 -36.86 3.83 -20.95
C ILE A 266 -36.72 2.62 -21.87
N VAL A 267 -37.38 1.53 -21.52
CA VAL A 267 -37.47 0.29 -22.29
C VAL A 267 -38.75 0.31 -23.12
N GLU A 268 -38.63 -0.08 -24.39
CA GLU A 268 -39.73 -0.09 -25.36
C GLU A 268 -40.46 1.27 -25.41
N PRO A 269 -39.75 2.37 -25.75
CA PRO A 269 -40.28 3.74 -25.66
C PRO A 269 -41.51 3.98 -26.55
N ASP A 270 -41.65 3.23 -27.65
CA ASP A 270 -42.76 3.33 -28.60
C ASP A 270 -43.88 2.29 -28.33
N ALA A 271 -43.75 1.45 -27.30
CA ALA A 271 -44.79 0.50 -26.94
C ALA A 271 -45.96 1.18 -26.21
N THR A 272 -47.09 0.47 -26.10
CA THR A 272 -48.27 0.98 -25.37
C THR A 272 -47.99 1.20 -23.89
N ASN A 273 -47.06 0.43 -23.31
CA ASN A 273 -46.65 0.51 -21.91
C ASN A 273 -45.10 0.58 -21.83
N PRO A 274 -44.49 1.76 -22.07
CA PRO A 274 -43.05 1.93 -21.88
C PRO A 274 -42.70 1.73 -20.40
N VAL A 275 -41.52 1.18 -20.13
CA VAL A 275 -41.05 0.93 -18.75
C VAL A 275 -39.83 1.77 -18.48
N GLU A 276 -39.95 2.69 -17.53
CA GLU A 276 -38.80 3.44 -17.02
C GLU A 276 -38.03 2.60 -15.99
N ILE A 277 -36.70 2.58 -16.12
CA ILE A 277 -35.80 1.79 -15.30
C ILE A 277 -35.03 2.73 -14.37
N GLU A 278 -34.94 2.38 -13.08
CA GLU A 278 -34.05 3.07 -12.16
C GLU A 278 -32.61 2.95 -12.67
N CYS A 279 -31.98 4.08 -12.91
CA CYS A 279 -30.62 4.13 -13.43
C CYS A 279 -29.84 5.29 -12.81
N PHE A 280 -28.52 5.17 -12.92
CA PHE A 280 -27.58 6.21 -12.52
C PHE A 280 -26.58 6.47 -13.64
N PHE A 281 -26.09 7.69 -13.79
CA PHE A 281 -25.16 8.01 -14.87
C PHE A 281 -23.76 7.43 -14.61
N PHE A 282 -23.05 7.09 -15.69
CA PHE A 282 -21.60 6.87 -15.65
C PHE A 282 -20.92 8.24 -15.63
N PRO A 283 -20.24 8.65 -14.53
CA PRO A 283 -19.54 9.93 -14.46
C PRO A 283 -18.41 10.03 -15.50
N TYR A 284 -18.27 11.19 -16.14
CA TYR A 284 -17.29 11.41 -17.23
C TYR A 284 -17.51 10.53 -18.47
N SER A 285 -18.69 9.93 -18.65
CA SER A 285 -19.05 9.28 -19.93
C SER A 285 -19.40 10.30 -21.02
N GLY A 286 -19.63 9.80 -22.24
CA GLY A 286 -20.16 10.62 -23.33
C GLY A 286 -21.55 11.20 -23.00
N GLN A 287 -22.05 12.05 -23.87
CA GLN A 287 -23.39 12.64 -23.74
C GLN A 287 -24.28 12.24 -24.92
N THR A 288 -25.58 12.11 -24.67
CA THR A 288 -26.61 12.11 -25.70
C THR A 288 -27.05 13.53 -26.03
N PRO A 289 -27.76 13.77 -27.14
CA PRO A 289 -28.59 14.97 -27.26
C PRO A 289 -29.61 15.05 -26.09
N PRO A 290 -30.16 16.23 -25.76
CA PRO A 290 -31.15 16.38 -24.67
C PRO A 290 -32.39 15.49 -24.82
N GLY A 291 -32.77 15.14 -26.05
CA GLY A 291 -33.88 14.22 -26.31
C GLY A 291 -33.56 12.74 -26.12
N GLY A 292 -32.31 12.39 -25.80
CA GLY A 292 -31.79 11.03 -25.75
C GLY A 292 -31.54 10.41 -27.12
N ILE A 293 -31.14 9.15 -27.11
CA ILE A 293 -31.03 8.29 -28.28
C ILE A 293 -31.94 7.08 -28.10
N THR A 294 -32.53 6.58 -29.19
CA THR A 294 -33.32 5.34 -29.20
C THR A 294 -32.70 4.36 -30.17
N SER A 295 -32.36 3.16 -29.69
CA SER A 295 -31.79 2.10 -30.53
C SER A 295 -32.01 0.72 -29.91
N GLU A 296 -31.70 -0.31 -30.69
CA GLU A 296 -31.76 -1.71 -30.28
C GLU A 296 -30.75 -1.99 -29.16
N LEU A 297 -31.15 -2.80 -28.17
CA LEU A 297 -30.31 -3.25 -27.07
C LEU A 297 -29.64 -4.60 -27.40
N VAL A 298 -28.34 -4.72 -27.13
CA VAL A 298 -27.57 -5.97 -27.34
C VAL A 298 -26.88 -6.36 -26.04
N TYR A 299 -27.11 -7.58 -25.56
CA TYR A 299 -26.40 -8.12 -24.41
C TYR A 299 -25.03 -8.68 -24.82
N LEU A 300 -23.98 -8.25 -24.13
CA LEU A 300 -22.59 -8.60 -24.41
C LEU A 300 -21.93 -9.33 -23.23
N GLY A 301 -22.69 -10.09 -22.44
CA GLY A 301 -22.11 -10.86 -21.33
C GLY A 301 -21.34 -9.96 -20.37
N TYR A 302 -20.07 -10.31 -20.13
CA TYR A 302 -19.14 -9.56 -19.29
C TYR A 302 -18.27 -8.56 -20.06
N GLY A 303 -18.60 -8.28 -21.34
CA GLY A 303 -17.84 -7.37 -22.19
C GLY A 303 -16.46 -7.92 -22.57
N THR A 304 -16.33 -9.25 -22.65
CA THR A 304 -15.10 -9.91 -23.10
C THR A 304 -14.88 -9.72 -24.59
N GLU A 305 -13.66 -9.98 -25.07
CA GLU A 305 -13.36 -9.92 -26.50
C GLU A 305 -14.29 -10.84 -27.32
N ASP A 306 -14.55 -12.06 -26.82
CA ASP A 306 -15.43 -13.03 -27.48
C ASP A 306 -16.88 -12.54 -27.55
N ASP A 307 -17.36 -11.84 -26.50
CA ASP A 307 -18.71 -11.26 -26.48
C ASP A 307 -18.89 -10.21 -27.59
N PHE A 308 -17.90 -9.34 -27.79
CA PHE A 308 -17.91 -8.33 -28.86
C PHE A 308 -17.79 -8.95 -30.26
N GLN A 309 -17.12 -10.09 -30.40
CA GLN A 309 -17.02 -10.80 -31.68
C GLN A 309 -18.29 -11.58 -32.02
N ALA A 310 -19.02 -12.04 -30.99
CA ALA A 310 -20.23 -12.84 -31.15
C ALA A 310 -21.48 -12.02 -31.54
N ALA A 311 -21.48 -10.70 -31.33
CA ALA A 311 -22.65 -9.84 -31.55
C ALA A 311 -22.33 -8.58 -32.37
N ASN A 312 -23.26 -8.15 -33.23
CA ASN A 312 -23.14 -6.88 -33.94
C ASN A 312 -23.69 -5.73 -33.08
N VAL A 313 -22.79 -4.94 -32.49
CA VAL A 313 -23.12 -3.79 -31.63
C VAL A 313 -23.04 -2.43 -32.34
N GLN A 314 -22.57 -2.38 -33.59
CA GLN A 314 -22.44 -1.14 -34.35
C GLN A 314 -23.79 -0.41 -34.46
N GLY A 315 -23.87 0.83 -33.94
CA GLY A 315 -25.09 1.63 -33.95
C GLY A 315 -26.13 1.26 -32.89
N LYS A 316 -25.79 0.37 -31.95
CA LYS A 316 -26.70 -0.18 -30.93
C LYS A 316 -26.29 0.21 -29.51
N VAL A 317 -27.16 -0.05 -28.54
CA VAL A 317 -26.87 0.13 -27.11
C VAL A 317 -26.33 -1.19 -26.55
N ALA A 318 -25.14 -1.15 -25.95
CA ALA A 318 -24.54 -2.31 -25.29
C ALA A 318 -25.12 -2.50 -23.88
N LEU A 319 -25.50 -3.73 -23.52
CA LEU A 319 -25.84 -4.13 -22.14
C LEU A 319 -24.74 -5.07 -21.63
N ILE A 320 -24.07 -4.70 -20.54
CA ILE A 320 -22.88 -5.40 -20.04
C ILE A 320 -22.99 -5.65 -18.55
N SER A 321 -22.70 -6.89 -18.12
CA SER A 321 -22.58 -7.26 -16.71
C SER A 321 -21.23 -6.85 -16.12
N LEU A 322 -21.26 -6.16 -14.97
CA LEU A 322 -20.09 -5.89 -14.14
C LEU A 322 -20.21 -6.73 -12.86
N PRO A 323 -19.42 -7.82 -12.72
CA PRO A 323 -19.43 -8.62 -11.52
C PRO A 323 -18.71 -7.90 -10.37
N PRO A 324 -19.09 -8.19 -9.11
CA PRO A 324 -18.33 -7.73 -7.95
C PRO A 324 -17.00 -8.47 -7.85
N ILE A 325 -16.05 -7.88 -7.12
CA ILE A 325 -14.86 -8.58 -6.65
C ILE A 325 -14.97 -8.72 -5.14
N TYR A 326 -14.90 -9.94 -4.63
CA TYR A 326 -14.88 -10.19 -3.19
C TYR A 326 -13.44 -10.28 -2.71
N ILE A 327 -13.09 -9.44 -1.74
CA ILE A 327 -11.79 -9.48 -1.08
C ILE A 327 -12.03 -9.63 0.42
N GLY A 328 -11.82 -10.85 0.92
CA GLY A 328 -12.07 -11.18 2.31
C GLY A 328 -10.90 -10.85 3.24
N TRP A 329 -11.23 -10.60 4.51
CA TRP A 329 -10.26 -10.39 5.59
C TRP A 329 -9.20 -11.49 5.65
N ASP A 330 -9.62 -12.76 5.54
CA ASP A 330 -8.72 -13.92 5.62
C ASP A 330 -7.77 -14.04 4.43
N GLN A 331 -8.13 -13.46 3.28
CA GLN A 331 -7.24 -13.39 2.12
C GLN A 331 -6.21 -12.27 2.32
N LEU A 332 -6.67 -11.12 2.80
CA LEU A 332 -5.86 -9.93 3.05
C LEU A 332 -4.84 -10.12 4.17
N LYS A 333 -5.21 -10.79 5.27
CA LYS A 333 -4.30 -11.04 6.40
C LYS A 333 -3.04 -11.80 6.02
N MET A 334 -3.06 -12.56 4.91
CA MET A 334 -1.86 -13.27 4.42
C MET A 334 -0.77 -12.32 3.89
N PHE A 335 -1.14 -11.10 3.50
CA PHE A 335 -0.24 -10.12 2.90
C PHE A 335 0.12 -8.97 3.86
N SER A 336 -0.31 -9.05 5.12
CA SER A 336 -0.08 -8.00 6.10
C SER A 336 1.07 -8.32 7.06
N PHE A 337 1.73 -7.28 7.59
CA PHE A 337 2.64 -7.38 8.72
C PHE A 337 1.91 -7.81 9.99
N MET A 338 0.69 -7.31 10.16
CA MET A 338 -0.20 -7.52 11.30
C MET A 338 -1.66 -7.47 10.82
N ALA A 339 -2.51 -8.32 11.39
CA ALA A 339 -3.96 -8.26 11.24
C ALA A 339 -4.54 -8.20 12.64
N TYR A 340 -4.70 -6.99 13.18
CA TYR A 340 -5.15 -6.78 14.54
C TYR A 340 -6.66 -6.89 14.63
N ASP A 341 -7.10 -8.06 15.06
CA ASP A 341 -8.49 -8.41 15.32
C ASP A 341 -8.52 -9.43 16.49
N PRO A 342 -8.32 -8.97 17.74
CA PRO A 342 -8.15 -9.86 18.89
C PRO A 342 -9.41 -10.68 19.20
N ASP A 343 -10.58 -10.16 18.82
CA ASP A 343 -11.89 -10.75 19.10
C ASP A 343 -12.48 -11.51 17.88
N ASN A 344 -11.73 -11.60 16.77
CA ASN A 344 -12.14 -12.23 15.51
C ASN A 344 -13.43 -11.65 14.92
N ILE A 345 -13.62 -10.33 15.03
CA ILE A 345 -14.79 -9.61 14.51
C ILE A 345 -14.81 -9.61 12.98
N ALA A 346 -13.64 -9.45 12.35
CA ALA A 346 -13.51 -9.40 10.89
C ALA A 346 -13.29 -10.78 10.25
N ALA A 347 -13.08 -11.84 11.06
CA ALA A 347 -12.85 -13.19 10.56
C ALA A 347 -13.99 -13.68 9.66
N GLY A 348 -13.66 -14.26 8.51
CA GLY A 348 -14.64 -14.70 7.50
C GLY A 348 -15.38 -13.57 6.76
N SER A 349 -15.20 -12.30 7.13
CA SER A 349 -15.79 -11.16 6.43
C SER A 349 -15.25 -11.10 5.00
N SER A 350 -16.17 -10.96 4.02
CA SER A 350 -15.85 -10.88 2.60
C SER A 350 -16.93 -10.13 1.82
N PRO A 351 -17.20 -8.85 2.17
CA PRO A 351 -18.14 -8.04 1.40
C PRO A 351 -17.62 -7.78 -0.04
N PRO A 352 -18.51 -7.36 -0.97
CA PRO A 352 -18.09 -6.82 -2.25
C PRO A 352 -17.11 -5.66 -2.03
N TYR A 353 -15.95 -5.73 -2.69
CA TYR A 353 -14.96 -4.67 -2.65
C TYR A 353 -15.46 -3.48 -3.49
N PRO A 354 -15.57 -2.26 -2.95
CA PRO A 354 -16.24 -1.13 -3.61
C PRO A 354 -15.64 -0.73 -4.97
N ILE A 355 -14.34 -0.97 -5.16
CA ILE A 355 -13.62 -0.69 -6.42
C ILE A 355 -13.74 -1.85 -7.41
N GLY A 356 -14.29 -3.00 -7.01
CA GLY A 356 -14.40 -4.21 -7.82
C GLY A 356 -15.07 -3.98 -9.18
N TRP A 357 -16.25 -3.34 -9.20
CA TRP A 357 -16.96 -3.01 -10.44
C TRP A 357 -16.15 -2.06 -11.35
N ILE A 358 -15.40 -1.11 -10.77
CA ILE A 358 -14.53 -0.18 -11.49
C ILE A 358 -13.39 -0.92 -12.20
N LEU A 359 -12.77 -1.92 -11.54
CA LEU A 359 -11.70 -2.72 -12.14
C LEU A 359 -12.18 -3.47 -13.38
N HIS A 360 -13.39 -4.04 -13.34
CA HIS A 360 -14.01 -4.65 -14.53
C HIS A 360 -14.28 -3.61 -15.61
N LEU A 361 -14.83 -2.45 -15.23
CA LEU A 361 -15.14 -1.36 -16.15
C LEU A 361 -13.92 -0.85 -16.92
N PHE A 362 -12.76 -0.73 -16.27
CA PHE A 362 -11.50 -0.32 -16.92
C PHE A 362 -11.05 -1.28 -18.03
N HIS A 363 -11.46 -2.55 -17.98
CA HIS A 363 -11.20 -3.51 -19.04
C HIS A 363 -12.26 -3.49 -20.15
N VAL A 364 -13.51 -3.15 -19.81
CA VAL A 364 -14.65 -3.19 -20.72
C VAL A 364 -14.76 -1.92 -21.57
N TYR A 365 -14.67 -0.75 -20.96
CA TYR A 365 -14.97 0.52 -21.66
C TYR A 365 -14.14 0.76 -22.93
N PRO A 366 -12.82 0.45 -22.99
CA PRO A 366 -12.04 0.71 -24.20
C PRO A 366 -12.56 -0.09 -25.41
N ARG A 367 -13.13 -1.29 -25.16
CA ARG A 367 -13.76 -2.10 -26.21
C ARG A 367 -15.09 -1.49 -26.66
N VAL A 368 -15.90 -1.00 -25.71
CA VAL A 368 -17.16 -0.31 -26.03
C VAL A 368 -16.89 0.85 -26.99
N GLU A 369 -15.92 1.71 -26.70
CA GLU A 369 -15.56 2.85 -27.56
C GLU A 369 -15.09 2.42 -28.96
N GLN A 370 -14.41 1.28 -29.07
CA GLN A 370 -13.89 0.75 -30.34
C GLN A 370 -14.93 -0.04 -31.15
N SER A 371 -16.03 -0.45 -30.51
CA SER A 371 -17.03 -1.36 -31.10
C SER A 371 -18.09 -0.69 -31.98
N GLY A 372 -18.18 0.64 -31.93
CA GLY A 372 -19.23 1.41 -32.61
C GLY A 372 -20.59 1.40 -31.89
N ALA A 373 -20.63 0.94 -30.64
CA ALA A 373 -21.78 1.15 -29.74
C ALA A 373 -22.08 2.65 -29.59
N ILE A 374 -23.35 3.02 -29.60
CA ILE A 374 -23.77 4.43 -29.47
C ILE A 374 -24.11 4.84 -28.03
N ALA A 375 -24.30 3.85 -27.14
CA ALA A 375 -24.39 3.99 -25.69
C ALA A 375 -24.12 2.64 -25.01
N ALA A 376 -23.91 2.67 -23.70
CA ALA A 376 -23.76 1.48 -22.88
C ALA A 376 -24.61 1.54 -21.61
N ILE A 377 -25.09 0.38 -21.19
CA ILE A 377 -25.80 0.15 -19.93
C ILE A 377 -25.02 -0.93 -19.18
N TYR A 378 -24.62 -0.63 -17.96
CA TYR A 378 -23.80 -1.50 -17.12
C TYR A 378 -24.65 -2.03 -15.96
N ILE A 379 -24.75 -3.34 -15.85
CA ILE A 379 -25.45 -4.03 -14.77
C ILE A 379 -24.46 -4.18 -13.61
N LEU A 380 -24.76 -3.57 -12.46
CA LEU A 380 -24.00 -3.79 -11.24
C LEU A 380 -24.51 -5.07 -10.55
N GLU A 381 -23.82 -6.19 -10.77
CA GLU A 381 -24.17 -7.47 -10.15
C GLU A 381 -23.81 -7.46 -8.66
N ASP A 382 -24.67 -8.07 -7.82
CA ASP A 382 -24.58 -8.10 -6.36
C ASP A 382 -24.34 -6.72 -5.69
N TYR A 383 -24.82 -5.66 -6.34
CA TYR A 383 -24.77 -4.32 -5.75
C TYR A 383 -25.78 -4.24 -4.59
N PRO A 384 -25.35 -3.97 -3.35
CA PRO A 384 -26.25 -4.03 -2.20
C PRO A 384 -27.44 -3.07 -2.32
N ASP A 385 -28.54 -3.43 -1.68
CA ASP A 385 -29.67 -2.52 -1.54
C ASP A 385 -29.35 -1.46 -0.48
N MET A 386 -28.96 -0.29 -0.96
CA MET A 386 -28.60 0.87 -0.14
C MET A 386 -29.57 2.04 -0.33
N GLY A 387 -30.76 1.78 -0.88
CA GLY A 387 -31.74 2.79 -1.24
C GLY A 387 -31.75 3.10 -2.74
N ARG A 388 -31.82 4.38 -3.13
CA ARG A 388 -31.80 4.78 -4.54
C ARG A 388 -30.42 4.50 -5.14
N LEU A 389 -30.37 3.95 -6.36
CA LEU A 389 -29.08 3.72 -7.02
C LEU A 389 -28.32 5.04 -7.24
N ALA A 390 -27.12 5.17 -6.64
CA ALA A 390 -26.33 6.39 -6.67
C ALA A 390 -24.80 6.11 -6.80
N TYR A 391 -24.42 5.11 -7.59
CA TYR A 391 -23.03 4.68 -7.75
C TYR A 391 -22.19 5.66 -8.61
N TYR A 392 -21.44 6.56 -7.97
CA TYR A 392 -20.57 7.54 -8.62
C TYR A 392 -19.16 6.97 -8.85
N ALA A 393 -19.00 6.21 -9.93
CA ALA A 393 -17.69 5.74 -10.39
C ALA A 393 -17.72 5.47 -11.91
N PRO A 394 -16.58 5.55 -12.64
CA PRO A 394 -15.22 5.83 -12.17
C PRO A 394 -15.02 7.32 -11.83
N TYR A 395 -13.93 7.59 -11.12
CA TYR A 395 -13.58 8.92 -10.62
C TYR A 395 -12.22 9.42 -11.17
N ASP A 396 -11.81 8.89 -12.31
CA ASP A 396 -10.49 9.11 -12.91
C ASP A 396 -10.35 10.41 -13.73
N GLY A 397 -11.41 11.22 -13.80
CA GLY A 397 -11.45 12.48 -14.55
C GLY A 397 -11.35 12.32 -16.08
N GLN A 398 -11.44 11.11 -16.62
CA GLN A 398 -11.26 10.87 -18.06
C GLN A 398 -12.59 10.99 -18.81
N ILE A 399 -12.74 12.05 -19.61
CA ILE A 399 -13.88 12.22 -20.52
C ILE A 399 -13.86 11.13 -21.59
N ARG A 400 -14.89 10.28 -21.59
CA ARG A 400 -15.11 9.21 -22.56
C ARG A 400 -16.10 9.62 -23.65
N SER A 401 -16.13 8.85 -24.74
CA SER A 401 -16.91 9.17 -25.93
C SER A 401 -18.32 8.57 -25.95
N VAL A 402 -18.53 7.42 -25.31
CA VAL A 402 -19.82 6.70 -25.31
C VAL A 402 -20.61 7.04 -24.03
N PRO A 403 -21.87 7.51 -24.12
CA PRO A 403 -22.71 7.74 -22.95
C PRO A 403 -23.05 6.42 -22.24
N GLY A 404 -23.03 6.45 -20.90
CA GLY A 404 -23.18 5.26 -20.06
C GLY A 404 -24.17 5.45 -18.93
N LEU A 405 -24.99 4.42 -18.64
CA LEU A 405 -25.81 4.35 -17.42
C LEU A 405 -25.53 3.05 -16.66
N TYR A 406 -25.65 3.09 -15.33
CA TYR A 406 -25.72 1.93 -14.45
C TYR A 406 -27.16 1.55 -14.16
N ILE A 407 -27.42 0.26 -14.03
CA ILE A 407 -28.68 -0.30 -13.53
C ILE A 407 -28.41 -1.40 -12.50
N ARG A 408 -29.41 -1.73 -11.71
CA ARG A 408 -29.36 -2.85 -10.77
C ARG A 408 -29.46 -4.19 -11.48
N GLU A 409 -28.89 -5.22 -10.84
CA GLU A 409 -28.96 -6.62 -11.31
C GLU A 409 -30.39 -7.07 -11.66
N ARG A 410 -31.36 -6.75 -10.79
CA ARG A 410 -32.78 -7.11 -11.00
C ARG A 410 -33.33 -6.59 -12.33
N ASP A 411 -33.00 -5.35 -12.69
CA ASP A 411 -33.47 -4.75 -13.93
C ASP A 411 -32.67 -5.28 -15.13
N GLY A 412 -31.37 -5.53 -14.95
CA GLY A 412 -30.54 -6.23 -15.92
C GLY A 412 -31.07 -7.63 -16.28
N ASP A 413 -31.48 -8.42 -15.28
CA ASP A 413 -32.10 -9.73 -15.46
C ASP A 413 -33.43 -9.64 -16.21
N MET A 414 -34.24 -8.63 -15.89
CA MET A 414 -35.49 -8.37 -16.60
C MET A 414 -35.22 -8.04 -18.08
N LEU A 415 -34.21 -7.23 -18.40
CA LEU A 415 -33.81 -6.93 -19.78
C LEU A 415 -33.32 -8.19 -20.51
N LYS A 416 -32.45 -8.99 -19.87
CA LYS A 416 -31.97 -10.26 -20.43
C LYS A 416 -33.13 -11.21 -20.79
N GLN A 417 -34.09 -11.40 -19.89
CA GLN A 417 -35.27 -12.25 -20.13
C GLN A 417 -36.18 -11.73 -21.26
N ARG A 418 -36.25 -10.41 -21.45
CA ARG A 418 -37.02 -9.85 -22.57
C ARG A 418 -36.27 -10.00 -23.90
N LEU A 419 -34.94 -9.87 -23.91
CA LEU A 419 -34.11 -10.09 -25.10
C LEU A 419 -34.22 -11.54 -25.63
N GLU A 420 -34.41 -12.52 -24.75
CA GLU A 420 -34.70 -13.91 -25.14
C GLU A 420 -36.00 -14.06 -25.96
N LYS A 421 -36.95 -13.14 -25.80
CA LYS A 421 -38.25 -13.16 -26.52
C LYS A 421 -38.17 -12.45 -27.87
N GLY A 422 -37.13 -11.66 -28.11
CA GLY A 422 -36.90 -10.94 -29.35
C GLY A 422 -36.14 -9.62 -29.13
N PRO A 423 -35.75 -8.95 -30.24
CA PRO A 423 -35.11 -7.64 -30.18
C PRO A 423 -35.98 -6.62 -29.45
N MET A 424 -35.35 -5.72 -28.70
CA MET A 424 -36.02 -4.62 -28.01
C MET A 424 -35.30 -3.30 -28.25
N GLN A 425 -36.03 -2.21 -28.13
CA GLN A 425 -35.45 -0.86 -28.16
C GLN A 425 -35.40 -0.24 -26.76
N VAL A 426 -34.37 0.55 -26.53
CA VAL A 426 -34.26 1.39 -25.34
C VAL A 426 -34.05 2.84 -25.77
N LYS A 427 -34.63 3.77 -25.01
CA LYS A 427 -34.28 5.18 -25.04
C LYS A 427 -33.36 5.48 -23.86
N LEU A 428 -32.16 5.97 -24.16
CA LEU A 428 -31.18 6.41 -23.18
C LEU A 428 -31.00 7.92 -23.28
N VAL A 429 -31.14 8.62 -22.16
CA VAL A 429 -30.85 10.05 -22.01
C VAL A 429 -29.66 10.17 -21.07
N LEU A 430 -28.65 10.94 -21.48
CA LEU A 430 -27.58 11.44 -20.65
C LEU A 430 -27.09 12.78 -21.21
N ASP A 431 -27.69 13.88 -20.77
CA ASP A 431 -27.21 15.24 -21.05
C ASP A 431 -26.17 15.63 -20.01
N ALA A 432 -25.03 16.17 -20.44
CA ALA A 432 -23.92 16.58 -19.58
C ALA A 432 -23.24 17.85 -20.10
N ALA A 433 -22.79 18.72 -19.20
CA ALA A 433 -21.86 19.79 -19.53
C ALA A 433 -20.43 19.24 -19.57
N ILE A 434 -19.69 19.55 -20.64
CA ILE A 434 -18.28 19.19 -20.79
C ILE A 434 -17.48 20.45 -21.11
N ALA A 435 -16.50 20.80 -20.28
CA ALA A 435 -15.64 21.95 -20.46
C ALA A 435 -14.17 21.57 -20.26
N ARG A 436 -13.44 21.35 -21.35
CA ARG A 436 -12.01 21.03 -21.31
C ARG A 436 -11.20 22.18 -20.71
N GLY A 437 -10.37 21.88 -19.72
CA GLY A 437 -9.64 22.86 -18.90
C GLY A 437 -10.52 23.86 -18.17
N GLY A 438 -11.83 23.59 -18.06
CA GLY A 438 -12.82 24.48 -17.45
C GLY A 438 -13.00 24.27 -15.94
N GLY A 439 -12.47 23.18 -15.39
CA GLY A 439 -12.59 22.83 -13.97
C GLY A 439 -11.41 23.37 -13.17
N GLU A 440 -11.67 23.74 -11.92
CA GLU A 440 -10.66 24.17 -10.95
C GLU A 440 -10.71 23.28 -9.71
N SER A 441 -9.54 22.83 -9.28
CA SER A 441 -9.33 22.06 -8.05
C SER A 441 -8.30 22.76 -7.18
N PHE A 442 -8.37 22.57 -5.86
CA PHE A 442 -7.51 23.22 -4.88
C PHE A 442 -6.70 22.18 -4.10
N ASN A 443 -5.46 22.52 -3.80
CA ASN A 443 -4.77 21.98 -2.63
C ASN A 443 -4.70 23.08 -1.57
N ILE A 444 -5.18 22.79 -0.38
CA ILE A 444 -5.20 23.72 0.74
C ILE A 444 -4.23 23.18 1.78
N TYR A 445 -3.24 23.98 2.18
CA TYR A 445 -2.32 23.53 3.21
C TYR A 445 -1.95 24.63 4.19
N THR A 446 -1.59 24.22 5.40
CA THR A 446 -1.07 25.10 6.43
C THR A 446 0.19 24.53 7.06
N VAL A 447 1.15 25.41 7.34
CA VAL A 447 2.45 25.06 7.91
C VAL A 447 2.54 25.55 9.34
N LEU A 448 2.90 24.63 10.25
CA LEU A 448 3.22 24.90 11.64
C LEU A 448 4.72 24.59 11.88
N PRO A 449 5.61 25.60 11.95
CA PRO A 449 7.06 25.41 12.09
C PRO A 449 7.45 24.65 13.37
N GLY A 450 8.38 23.71 13.29
CA GLY A 450 8.92 22.99 14.45
C GLY A 450 10.40 23.26 14.73
N LYS A 451 10.97 22.53 15.69
CA LYS A 451 12.40 22.57 16.04
C LYS A 451 13.34 22.08 14.93
N SER A 452 12.87 21.15 14.11
CA SER A 452 13.66 20.53 13.04
C SER A 452 13.23 21.02 11.67
N ASP A 453 14.19 21.13 10.76
CA ASP A 453 13.95 21.45 9.34
C ASP A 453 13.17 20.35 8.58
N SER A 454 13.05 19.14 9.16
CA SER A 454 12.27 18.07 8.54
C SER A 454 10.76 18.25 8.71
N ASN A 455 10.00 17.83 7.70
CA ASN A 455 8.54 17.94 7.66
C ASN A 455 7.83 16.61 7.94
N LEU A 456 6.67 16.68 8.60
CA LEU A 456 5.63 15.65 8.55
C LEU A 456 4.41 16.24 7.86
N ILE A 457 3.92 15.56 6.84
CA ILE A 457 2.67 15.93 6.17
C ILE A 457 1.55 15.08 6.76
N ILE A 458 0.42 15.70 7.09
CA ILE A 458 -0.81 15.03 7.53
C ILE A 458 -1.87 15.41 6.51
N SER A 459 -2.44 14.41 5.85
CA SER A 459 -3.27 14.65 4.67
C SER A 459 -4.52 13.81 4.56
N SER A 460 -5.45 14.32 3.77
CA SER A 460 -6.72 13.72 3.32
C SER A 460 -7.18 14.54 2.10
N HIS A 461 -8.18 14.09 1.37
CA HIS A 461 -8.81 14.89 0.31
C HIS A 461 -10.15 15.44 0.79
N PHE A 462 -10.55 16.64 0.33
CA PHE A 462 -11.81 17.25 0.76
C PHE A 462 -12.92 17.15 -0.28
N ASP A 463 -12.62 16.76 -1.51
CA ASP A 463 -13.64 16.51 -2.53
C ASP A 463 -14.38 15.20 -2.29
N SER A 464 -15.63 15.15 -2.76
CA SER A 464 -16.53 14.01 -2.57
C SER A 464 -17.62 13.95 -3.64
N PRO A 465 -18.15 12.76 -3.96
CA PRO A 465 -19.21 12.60 -4.95
C PRO A 465 -20.58 13.00 -4.38
N TRP A 466 -20.74 12.84 -3.06
CA TRP A 466 -21.94 13.10 -2.26
C TRP A 466 -21.59 13.94 -1.03
N ALA A 467 -22.55 14.18 -0.13
CA ALA A 467 -22.27 14.81 1.16
C ALA A 467 -21.16 14.05 1.91
N SER A 468 -21.21 12.72 1.82
CA SER A 468 -20.15 11.77 2.16
C SER A 468 -19.55 11.97 3.54
N GLY A 469 -20.15 11.31 4.54
CA GLY A 469 -19.67 11.38 5.92
C GLY A 469 -18.31 10.72 6.08
N VAL A 470 -18.07 9.64 5.34
CA VAL A 470 -16.86 8.84 5.35
C VAL A 470 -15.86 9.31 4.30
N GLU A 471 -16.22 9.50 3.02
CA GLU A 471 -15.38 9.85 1.85
C GLU A 471 -15.46 11.35 1.42
N ASP A 472 -14.60 12.24 1.87
CA ASP A 472 -13.64 12.03 2.94
C ASP A 472 -13.80 13.05 4.06
N SER A 473 -15.05 13.43 4.39
CA SER A 473 -15.32 14.34 5.52
C SER A 473 -14.71 13.80 6.82
N SER A 474 -14.69 12.48 7.00
CA SER A 474 -14.08 11.84 8.16
C SER A 474 -12.55 12.02 8.21
N GLY A 475 -11.85 11.83 7.09
CA GLY A 475 -10.42 12.12 6.96
C GLY A 475 -10.10 13.60 7.18
N VAL A 476 -10.86 14.51 6.55
CA VAL A 476 -10.71 15.96 6.74
C VAL A 476 -10.87 16.33 8.22
N GLY A 477 -11.88 15.79 8.89
CA GLY A 477 -12.11 16.00 10.33
C GLY A 477 -10.93 15.53 11.19
N MET A 478 -10.27 14.42 10.81
CA MET A 478 -9.05 13.94 11.48
C MET A 478 -7.85 14.87 11.26
N VAL A 479 -7.66 15.38 10.03
CA VAL A 479 -6.62 16.38 9.72
C VAL A 479 -6.84 17.66 10.53
N MET A 480 -8.08 18.17 10.57
CA MET A 480 -8.45 19.35 11.35
C MET A 480 -8.22 19.12 12.86
N ALA A 481 -8.59 17.96 13.39
CA ALA A 481 -8.37 17.62 14.79
C ALA A 481 -6.87 17.65 15.17
N LEU A 482 -6.02 17.05 14.33
CA LEU A 482 -4.57 17.06 14.54
C LEU A 482 -3.98 18.46 14.35
N ALA A 483 -4.44 19.23 13.37
CA ALA A 483 -4.03 20.63 13.18
C ALA A 483 -4.35 21.49 14.40
N ARG A 484 -5.57 21.38 14.92
CA ARG A 484 -6.02 22.08 16.14
C ARG A 484 -5.20 21.68 17.36
N TYR A 485 -4.88 20.39 17.51
CA TYR A 485 -4.00 19.92 18.59
C TYR A 485 -2.61 20.56 18.49
N TYR A 486 -1.95 20.43 17.34
CA TYR A 486 -0.58 20.90 17.16
C TYR A 486 -0.44 22.41 17.11
N ALA A 487 -1.49 23.17 16.76
CA ALA A 487 -1.50 24.63 16.83
C ALA A 487 -1.34 25.17 18.27
N GLN A 488 -1.72 24.40 19.29
CA GLN A 488 -1.50 24.75 20.70
C GLN A 488 -0.10 24.40 21.20
N VAL A 489 0.61 23.51 20.50
CA VAL A 489 2.00 23.15 20.82
C VAL A 489 2.91 24.27 20.34
N SER A 490 3.79 24.79 21.19
CA SER A 490 4.74 25.84 20.79
C SER A 490 5.66 25.35 19.67
N ALA A 491 6.19 26.24 18.84
CA ALA A 491 7.17 25.87 17.82
C ALA A 491 8.43 25.22 18.44
N GLU A 492 8.79 25.64 19.66
CA GLU A 492 9.87 25.03 20.43
C GLU A 492 9.50 23.63 20.92
N ASP A 493 8.26 23.32 21.29
CA ASP A 493 7.93 21.97 21.76
C ASP A 493 7.57 20.99 20.63
N ARG A 494 7.34 21.52 19.42
CA ARG A 494 7.02 20.74 18.23
C ARG A 494 8.29 20.15 17.61
N GLY A 495 8.42 18.82 17.63
CA GLY A 495 9.65 18.14 17.18
C GLY A 495 10.04 18.39 15.72
N ARG A 496 9.05 18.46 14.82
CA ARG A 496 9.22 18.66 13.37
C ARG A 496 8.25 19.72 12.86
N THR A 497 8.55 20.32 11.71
CA THR A 497 7.58 21.15 11.03
C THR A 497 6.40 20.29 10.55
N MET A 498 5.19 20.74 10.81
CA MET A 498 3.96 20.01 10.48
C MET A 498 3.27 20.71 9.33
N VAL A 499 2.90 19.95 8.30
CA VAL A 499 2.13 20.43 7.15
C VAL A 499 0.81 19.69 7.12
N PHE A 500 -0.29 20.40 7.29
CA PHE A 500 -1.62 19.84 7.14
C PHE A 500 -2.10 20.14 5.74
N LEU A 501 -2.35 19.12 4.94
CA LEU A 501 -2.65 19.22 3.51
C LEU A 501 -4.01 18.58 3.21
N LEU A 502 -4.92 19.36 2.63
CA LEU A 502 -6.16 18.88 2.05
C LEU A 502 -6.06 19.01 0.54
N THR A 503 -5.95 17.88 -0.16
CA THR A 503 -6.04 17.85 -1.62
C THR A 503 -7.50 17.88 -2.05
N GLY A 504 -7.77 18.21 -3.31
CA GLY A 504 -9.15 18.42 -3.77
C GLY A 504 -9.41 17.92 -5.17
N SER A 505 -8.66 16.92 -5.63
CA SER A 505 -8.82 16.38 -6.98
C SER A 505 -8.93 14.87 -7.03
N HIS A 506 -9.22 14.22 -5.90
CA HIS A 506 -9.34 12.77 -5.78
C HIS A 506 -10.35 12.21 -6.79
N PHE A 507 -11.53 12.84 -6.89
CA PHE A 507 -12.64 12.48 -7.76
C PHE A 507 -12.48 12.90 -9.23
N VAL A 508 -11.30 13.43 -9.60
CA VAL A 508 -10.94 13.78 -10.98
C VAL A 508 -9.54 13.28 -11.36
N GLY A 509 -9.09 12.20 -10.72
CA GLY A 509 -7.84 11.51 -11.06
C GLY A 509 -6.57 12.04 -10.39
N GLY A 510 -6.68 12.95 -9.42
CA GLY A 510 -5.55 13.49 -8.65
C GLY A 510 -4.60 14.49 -9.34
N PRO A 511 -5.00 15.30 -10.36
CA PRO A 511 -4.08 16.25 -11.01
C PRO A 511 -3.48 17.27 -10.04
N SER A 512 -4.21 17.67 -8.99
CA SER A 512 -3.68 18.59 -7.98
C SER A 512 -2.54 17.96 -7.17
N ASN A 513 -2.54 16.65 -6.96
CA ASN A 513 -1.47 15.95 -6.25
C ASN A 513 -0.17 15.97 -7.05
N GLU A 514 -0.27 15.71 -8.36
CA GLU A 514 0.89 15.82 -9.27
C GLU A 514 1.45 17.24 -9.30
N ASP A 515 0.56 18.23 -9.33
CA ASP A 515 0.95 19.63 -9.32
C ASP A 515 1.59 20.07 -8.00
N PHE A 516 1.08 19.58 -6.86
CA PHE A 516 1.70 19.80 -5.55
C PHE A 516 3.11 19.21 -5.50
N MET A 517 3.28 17.96 -5.96
CA MET A 517 4.60 17.32 -6.03
C MET A 517 5.59 18.12 -6.88
N ARG A 518 5.11 18.65 -8.01
CA ARG A 518 5.91 19.48 -8.91
C ARG A 518 6.30 20.81 -8.27
N ARG A 519 5.38 21.51 -7.60
CA ARG A 519 5.63 22.82 -6.96
C ARG A 519 6.52 22.71 -5.73
N HIS A 520 6.36 21.65 -4.95
CA HIS A 520 6.96 21.52 -3.62
C HIS A 520 8.07 20.48 -3.52
N GLY A 521 8.52 19.92 -4.65
CA GLY A 521 9.56 18.89 -4.71
C GLY A 521 10.88 19.30 -4.05
N ASP A 522 11.36 20.52 -4.30
CA ASP A 522 12.60 21.07 -3.73
C ASP A 522 12.40 21.81 -2.39
N GLY A 523 11.16 21.86 -1.89
CA GLY A 523 10.77 22.59 -0.67
C GLY A 523 10.16 21.65 0.35
N ILE A 524 8.84 21.77 0.55
CA ILE A 524 8.10 21.00 1.57
C ILE A 524 8.43 19.50 1.48
N LEU A 525 8.44 18.93 0.26
CA LEU A 525 8.61 17.49 0.07
C LEU A 525 10.05 16.99 0.22
N ALA A 526 11.05 17.82 -0.10
CA ALA A 526 12.47 17.45 0.04
C ALA A 526 12.80 17.06 1.49
N ASP A 527 12.20 17.79 2.43
CA ASP A 527 12.43 17.62 3.86
C ASP A 527 11.39 16.71 4.55
N THR A 528 10.40 16.21 3.82
CA THR A 528 9.33 15.34 4.38
C THR A 528 9.85 13.98 4.81
N THR A 529 9.76 13.66 6.10
CA THR A 529 10.10 12.31 6.60
C THR A 529 9.02 11.30 6.31
N SER A 530 7.74 11.70 6.41
CA SER A 530 6.60 10.84 6.11
C SER A 530 5.36 11.68 5.79
N ILE A 531 4.49 11.15 4.93
CA ILE A 531 3.15 11.64 4.65
C ILE A 531 2.17 10.69 5.36
N LEU A 532 1.44 11.22 6.34
CA LEU A 532 0.45 10.52 7.14
C LEU A 532 -0.93 10.82 6.55
N CYS A 533 -1.43 9.91 5.72
CA CYS A 533 -2.73 10.07 5.07
C CYS A 533 -3.80 9.32 5.84
N ILE A 534 -4.90 9.99 6.15
CA ILE A 534 -5.98 9.45 6.98
C ILE A 534 -7.28 9.62 6.22
N GLU A 535 -7.83 8.52 5.72
CA GLU A 535 -9.09 8.50 4.98
C GLU A 535 -10.07 7.52 5.64
N HIS A 536 -11.36 7.82 5.54
CA HIS A 536 -12.47 6.90 5.82
C HIS A 536 -12.43 6.26 7.22
N VAL A 537 -13.05 6.91 8.20
CA VAL A 537 -13.34 6.31 9.52
C VAL A 537 -14.77 5.75 9.50
N ALA A 538 -14.91 4.51 9.02
CA ALA A 538 -16.19 3.95 8.58
C ALA A 538 -16.75 2.83 9.48
N ASP A 539 -18.08 2.73 9.53
CA ASP A 539 -18.83 1.53 9.90
C ASP A 539 -18.84 0.48 8.76
N ASN A 540 -19.23 -0.77 9.06
CA ASN A 540 -19.34 -1.84 8.06
C ASN A 540 -20.81 -2.08 7.63
N TRP A 541 -21.59 -1.02 7.49
CA TRP A 541 -22.95 -1.16 6.97
C TRP A 541 -22.92 -1.53 5.46
N PRO A 542 -23.87 -2.33 4.94
CA PRO A 542 -25.00 -2.97 5.60
C PRO A 542 -24.69 -4.34 6.22
N PHE A 543 -23.43 -4.77 6.25
CA PHE A 543 -23.07 -6.14 6.62
C PHE A 543 -22.94 -6.34 8.13
N SER A 544 -22.64 -5.29 8.89
CA SER A 544 -22.43 -5.37 10.33
C SER A 544 -22.58 -4.03 11.04
N ASP A 545 -22.82 -4.08 12.35
CA ASP A 545 -22.79 -2.93 13.26
C ASP A 545 -21.38 -2.60 13.79
N TYR A 546 -20.38 -3.41 13.42
CA TYR A 546 -18.98 -3.15 13.74
C TYR A 546 -18.36 -2.17 12.75
N VAL A 547 -17.15 -1.72 13.07
CA VAL A 547 -16.34 -0.90 12.18
C VAL A 547 -15.92 -1.66 10.92
N GLU A 548 -15.76 -0.94 9.82
CA GLU A 548 -15.21 -1.49 8.58
C GLU A 548 -13.76 -1.96 8.79
N ALA A 549 -13.38 -3.00 8.06
CA ALA A 549 -12.00 -3.45 8.04
C ALA A 549 -11.10 -2.36 7.42
N ARG A 550 -9.99 -2.06 8.08
CA ARG A 550 -9.07 -0.99 7.68
C ARG A 550 -7.77 -1.55 7.15
N GLY A 551 -7.19 -0.85 6.18
CA GLY A 551 -5.81 -1.01 5.76
C GLY A 551 -4.98 0.19 6.23
N VAL A 552 -3.75 -0.07 6.68
CA VAL A 552 -2.71 0.95 6.83
C VAL A 552 -1.50 0.55 6.00
N PHE A 553 -1.16 1.34 4.99
CA PHE A 553 -0.09 1.06 4.05
C PHE A 553 1.16 1.85 4.39
N PHE A 554 2.32 1.18 4.44
CA PHE A 554 3.58 1.77 4.85
C PHE A 554 4.63 1.68 3.75
N GLU A 555 5.35 2.77 3.51
CA GLU A 555 6.71 2.67 2.98
C GLU A 555 7.52 1.77 3.91
N GLU A 556 8.23 0.77 3.38
CA GLU A 556 8.72 -0.38 4.15
C GLU A 556 9.95 -0.05 5.05
N ASN A 557 9.75 0.82 6.03
CA ASN A 557 10.67 1.08 7.13
C ASN A 557 10.23 0.32 8.40
N PRO A 558 11.07 -0.60 8.91
CA PRO A 558 10.67 -1.49 9.98
C PRO A 558 10.50 -0.79 11.34
N VAL A 559 11.13 0.38 11.56
CA VAL A 559 10.95 1.16 12.80
C VAL A 559 9.58 1.82 12.81
N VAL A 560 9.22 2.51 11.72
CA VAL A 560 7.92 3.19 11.55
C VAL A 560 6.77 2.20 11.72
N ILE A 561 6.81 1.05 11.02
CA ILE A 561 5.76 0.03 11.10
C ILE A 561 5.64 -0.54 12.52
N SER A 562 6.78 -0.80 13.19
CA SER A 562 6.78 -1.36 14.54
C SER A 562 6.13 -0.41 15.57
N LEU A 563 6.45 0.89 15.48
CA LEU A 563 5.86 1.90 16.37
C LEU A 563 4.34 1.98 16.18
N TYR A 564 3.87 1.98 14.93
CA TYR A 564 2.45 2.00 14.63
C TYR A 564 1.75 0.72 15.11
N ALA A 565 2.32 -0.45 14.84
CA ALA A 565 1.76 -1.75 15.26
C ALA A 565 1.56 -1.85 16.78
N GLY A 566 2.54 -1.38 17.56
CA GLY A 566 2.40 -1.39 19.01
C GLY A 566 1.35 -0.40 19.51
N LEU A 567 1.23 0.79 18.90
CA LEU A 567 0.19 1.77 19.24
C LEU A 567 -1.21 1.30 18.84
N LEU A 568 -1.35 0.65 17.67
CA LEU A 568 -2.58 0.04 17.19
C LEU A 568 -3.16 -0.92 18.24
N GLN A 569 -2.32 -1.84 18.74
CA GLN A 569 -2.70 -2.76 19.80
C GLN A 569 -3.01 -2.02 21.11
N GLN A 570 -2.20 -1.03 21.51
CA GLN A 570 -2.39 -0.30 22.76
C GLN A 570 -3.65 0.58 22.79
N TYR A 571 -4.12 1.04 21.63
CA TYR A 571 -5.35 1.82 21.48
C TYR A 571 -6.58 0.97 21.12
N ASN A 572 -6.39 -0.34 20.95
CA ASN A 572 -7.44 -1.30 20.59
C ASN A 572 -8.22 -0.92 19.31
N LEU A 573 -7.51 -0.46 18.28
CA LEU A 573 -8.09 -0.20 16.97
C LEU A 573 -8.19 -1.51 16.18
N TYR A 574 -9.16 -2.34 16.57
CA TYR A 574 -9.43 -3.66 15.99
C TYR A 574 -9.85 -3.57 14.50
N SER A 575 -10.00 -4.73 13.85
CA SER A 575 -10.28 -4.85 12.42
C SER A 575 -9.30 -4.06 11.53
N THR A 576 -8.01 -4.00 11.91
CA THR A 576 -7.00 -3.22 11.17
C THR A 576 -5.84 -4.09 10.66
N LEU A 577 -5.53 -3.97 9.38
CA LEU A 577 -4.43 -4.65 8.68
C LEU A 577 -3.29 -3.66 8.40
N LEU A 578 -2.05 -4.07 8.64
CA LEU A 578 -0.85 -3.29 8.28
C LEU A 578 -0.19 -3.87 7.05
N PHE A 579 -0.12 -3.13 5.95
CA PHE A 579 0.37 -3.61 4.66
C PHE A 579 1.68 -2.93 4.23
N PRO A 580 2.53 -3.64 3.46
CA PRO A 580 3.51 -2.96 2.62
C PRO A 580 2.78 -2.18 1.51
N THR A 581 3.43 -1.18 0.92
CA THR A 581 2.91 -0.46 -0.26
C THR A 581 2.85 -1.34 -1.50
N VAL A 582 3.71 -2.37 -1.58
CA VAL A 582 3.85 -3.28 -2.74
C VAL A 582 2.90 -4.49 -2.71
N THR A 583 1.67 -4.33 -2.24
CA THR A 583 0.62 -5.37 -2.30
C THR A 583 -0.19 -5.32 -3.60
N PRO A 584 -1.00 -6.34 -3.92
CA PRO A 584 -1.94 -6.26 -5.03
C PRO A 584 -2.93 -5.09 -4.95
N LEU A 585 -3.19 -4.54 -3.76
CA LEU A 585 -4.06 -3.37 -3.57
C LEU A 585 -3.36 -2.05 -3.90
N GLY A 586 -2.03 -2.00 -3.89
CA GLY A 586 -1.28 -0.74 -3.90
C GLY A 586 -1.60 0.12 -2.68
N VAL A 587 -1.41 1.43 -2.79
CA VAL A 587 -1.87 2.43 -1.81
C VAL A 587 -3.14 3.08 -2.40
N PRO A 588 -4.34 2.68 -1.94
CA PRO A 588 -5.61 3.05 -2.57
C PRO A 588 -6.21 4.34 -1.99
N THR A 589 -5.36 5.31 -1.67
CA THR A 589 -5.70 6.58 -1.04
C THR A 589 -5.11 7.74 -1.84
N ASP A 590 -5.36 8.96 -1.40
CA ASP A 590 -4.74 10.16 -1.92
C ASP A 590 -3.20 10.22 -1.70
N ALA A 591 -2.66 9.37 -0.81
CA ALA A 591 -1.22 9.14 -0.70
C ALA A 591 -0.64 8.25 -1.83
N GLY A 592 -1.48 7.59 -2.63
CA GLY A 592 -1.08 6.71 -3.71
C GLY A 592 -0.14 7.37 -4.74
N PRO A 593 -0.47 8.55 -5.31
CA PRO A 593 0.43 9.31 -6.16
C PRO A 593 1.79 9.60 -5.51
N PHE A 594 1.81 9.98 -4.24
CA PHE A 594 3.06 10.28 -3.51
C PHE A 594 3.92 9.04 -3.31
N SER A 595 3.32 7.93 -2.88
CA SER A 595 4.02 6.65 -2.74
C SER A 595 4.64 6.18 -4.06
N ARG A 596 3.91 6.33 -5.18
CA ARG A 596 4.43 5.99 -6.52
C ARG A 596 5.64 6.84 -6.93
N HIS A 597 5.79 8.05 -6.38
CA HIS A 597 6.95 8.91 -6.59
C HIS A 597 8.08 8.69 -5.56
N GLY A 598 7.95 7.68 -4.70
CA GLY A 598 8.96 7.31 -3.70
C GLY A 598 8.94 8.15 -2.43
N PHE A 599 7.86 8.91 -2.18
CA PHE A 599 7.70 9.60 -0.91
C PHE A 599 7.26 8.61 0.17
N PRO A 600 7.85 8.65 1.38
CA PRO A 600 7.45 7.74 2.45
C PRO A 600 6.03 8.02 2.93
N VAL A 601 5.14 7.03 2.87
CA VAL A 601 3.75 7.16 3.30
C VAL A 601 3.41 6.25 4.47
N VAL A 602 2.47 6.71 5.30
CA VAL A 602 1.68 5.89 6.22
C VAL A 602 0.23 6.24 5.93
N SER A 603 -0.50 5.34 5.28
CA SER A 603 -1.81 5.65 4.73
C SER A 603 -2.88 4.76 5.31
N TYR A 604 -3.76 5.33 6.13
CA TYR A 604 -4.91 4.68 6.73
C TYR A 604 -6.15 4.85 5.85
N ILE A 605 -6.92 3.78 5.66
CA ILE A 605 -8.19 3.79 4.93
C ILE A 605 -9.12 2.66 5.39
N SER A 606 -10.42 2.93 5.42
CA SER A 606 -11.49 1.92 5.43
C SER A 606 -12.14 1.85 4.04
N GLY A 607 -12.56 0.67 3.59
CA GLY A 607 -13.14 0.47 2.26
C GLY A 607 -14.59 -0.04 2.28
N PRO A 608 -15.55 0.67 2.88
CA PRO A 608 -16.93 0.21 2.98
C PRO A 608 -17.59 0.09 1.60
N VAL A 609 -18.58 -0.79 1.44
CA VAL A 609 -19.22 -1.02 0.13
C VAL A 609 -19.97 0.22 -0.40
N TYR A 610 -20.46 1.08 0.50
CA TYR A 610 -21.20 2.30 0.16
C TYR A 610 -20.29 3.47 -0.25
N LEU A 611 -18.97 3.27 -0.38
CA LEU A 611 -17.99 4.34 -0.56
C LEU A 611 -18.31 5.35 -1.67
N PHE A 612 -18.84 4.84 -2.78
CA PHE A 612 -19.20 5.65 -3.97
C PHE A 612 -20.70 5.91 -4.09
N ASP A 613 -21.50 5.61 -3.06
CA ASP A 613 -22.95 5.72 -3.05
C ASP A 613 -23.43 6.86 -2.13
N ALA A 614 -24.63 7.40 -2.41
CA ALA A 614 -25.25 8.42 -1.58
C ALA A 614 -25.62 7.93 -0.16
N ALA A 615 -25.55 6.61 0.08
CA ALA A 615 -25.63 6.01 1.41
C ALA A 615 -24.44 6.34 2.33
N ASP A 616 -23.37 6.95 1.81
CA ASP A 616 -22.31 7.54 2.62
C ASP A 616 -22.80 8.80 3.37
N THR A 617 -23.35 8.59 4.56
CA THR A 617 -23.93 9.63 5.42
C THR A 617 -23.17 9.80 6.74
N LEU A 618 -23.50 10.82 7.54
CA LEU A 618 -22.85 11.06 8.83
C LEU A 618 -23.01 9.91 9.83
N GLU A 619 -24.09 9.15 9.76
CA GLU A 619 -24.34 7.99 10.62
C GLU A 619 -23.35 6.85 10.37
N ARG A 620 -22.70 6.84 9.20
CA ARG A 620 -21.70 5.85 8.78
C ARG A 620 -20.32 6.08 9.39
N VAL A 621 -20.10 7.25 9.99
CA VAL A 621 -18.83 7.56 10.65
C VAL A 621 -18.71 6.74 11.92
N ALA A 622 -17.64 5.96 12.06
CA ALA A 622 -17.35 5.19 13.28
C ALA A 622 -16.88 6.11 14.42
N ARG A 623 -17.84 6.78 15.08
CA ARG A 623 -17.59 7.85 16.05
C ARG A 623 -16.71 7.43 17.23
N ASP A 624 -16.93 6.22 17.75
CA ASP A 624 -16.19 5.65 18.87
C ASP A 624 -14.68 5.46 18.57
N GLN A 625 -14.30 5.51 17.30
CA GLN A 625 -12.93 5.31 16.81
C GLN A 625 -12.18 6.62 16.61
N LEU A 626 -12.87 7.76 16.55
CA LEU A 626 -12.27 9.07 16.29
C LEU A 626 -11.23 9.45 17.34
N VAL A 627 -11.59 9.41 18.63
CA VAL A 627 -10.66 9.77 19.72
C VAL A 627 -9.50 8.78 19.85
N PRO A 628 -9.71 7.45 19.80
CA PRO A 628 -8.61 6.48 19.72
C PRO A 628 -7.63 6.74 18.57
N LEU A 629 -8.13 7.07 17.37
CA LEU A 629 -7.29 7.41 16.21
C LEU A 629 -6.51 8.71 16.43
N VAL A 630 -7.15 9.77 16.92
CA VAL A 630 -6.47 11.05 17.23
C VAL A 630 -5.31 10.80 18.20
N LYS A 631 -5.58 10.05 19.28
CA LYS A 631 -4.56 9.72 20.28
C LYS A 631 -3.45 8.84 19.71
N LEU A 632 -3.78 7.87 18.85
CA LEU A 632 -2.79 7.05 18.17
C LEU A 632 -1.88 7.93 17.31
N TYR A 633 -2.42 8.83 16.49
CA TYR A 633 -1.61 9.66 15.59
C TYR A 633 -0.73 10.64 16.36
N ILE A 634 -1.23 11.27 17.42
CA ILE A 634 -0.40 12.12 18.29
C ILE A 634 0.76 11.31 18.86
N ASP A 635 0.47 10.18 19.52
CA ASP A 635 1.55 9.34 20.07
C ASP A 635 2.48 8.85 18.96
N PHE A 636 1.97 8.48 17.79
CA PHE A 636 2.79 8.01 16.67
C PHE A 636 3.77 9.08 16.23
N ILE A 637 3.31 10.31 16.01
CA ILE A 637 4.16 11.47 15.69
C ILE A 637 5.20 11.69 16.78
N GLU A 638 4.81 11.68 18.06
CA GLU A 638 5.78 11.84 19.15
C GLU A 638 6.79 10.70 19.23
N ASN A 639 6.39 9.47 18.90
CA ASN A 639 7.30 8.34 18.83
C ASN A 639 8.29 8.49 17.65
N LEU A 640 7.87 9.05 16.51
CA LEU A 640 8.75 9.38 15.37
C LEU A 640 9.73 10.51 15.70
N ASN A 641 9.32 11.49 16.52
CA ASN A 641 10.18 12.59 16.96
C ASN A 641 11.38 12.14 17.82
N ARG A 642 11.33 10.94 18.40
CA ARG A 642 12.45 10.35 19.18
C ARG A 642 13.63 9.92 18.31
N TYR A 643 13.44 9.81 16.99
CA TYR A 643 14.42 9.25 16.08
C TYR A 643 14.95 10.26 15.06
N PRO A 644 16.25 10.24 14.74
CA PRO A 644 16.78 10.98 13.61
C PRO A 644 16.20 10.46 12.29
N GLY A 645 16.07 11.34 11.29
CA GLY A 645 15.38 11.03 10.03
C GLY A 645 15.93 9.80 9.29
N PHE A 646 17.22 9.50 9.37
CA PHE A 646 17.81 8.32 8.72
C PHE A 646 17.25 6.99 9.25
N LEU A 647 16.85 6.93 10.54
CA LEU A 647 16.23 5.73 11.12
C LEU A 647 14.78 5.53 10.64
N LEU A 648 14.16 6.58 10.12
CA LEU A 648 12.79 6.56 9.61
C LEU A 648 12.72 6.32 8.09
N ARG A 649 13.85 6.31 7.38
CA ARG A 649 13.92 6.21 5.92
C ARG A 649 14.70 5.01 5.38
N PHE A 650 15.41 4.26 6.22
CA PHE A 650 16.18 3.12 5.73
C PHE A 650 15.29 1.93 5.36
N ASN A 651 15.74 1.17 4.35
CA ASN A 651 15.11 -0.08 3.94
C ASN A 651 15.77 -1.28 4.64
N LEU A 652 15.00 -2.28 5.09
CA LEU A 652 15.54 -3.42 5.83
C LEU A 652 16.56 -4.27 5.04
N ASN A 653 16.40 -4.41 3.72
CA ASN A 653 17.41 -5.09 2.89
C ASN A 653 18.74 -4.34 2.89
N SER A 654 18.71 -3.00 2.81
CA SER A 654 19.92 -2.19 2.85
C SER A 654 20.69 -2.40 4.16
N LEU A 655 20.00 -2.37 5.30
CA LEU A 655 20.59 -2.65 6.61
C LEU A 655 21.15 -4.08 6.66
N THR A 656 20.42 -5.06 6.13
CA THR A 656 20.84 -6.46 6.12
C THR A 656 22.11 -6.66 5.30
N VAL A 657 22.20 -6.08 4.10
CA VAL A 657 23.40 -6.11 3.26
C VAL A 657 24.58 -5.47 4.02
N LEU A 658 24.39 -4.28 4.59
CA LEU A 658 25.44 -3.56 5.32
C LEU A 658 25.94 -4.36 6.53
N LEU A 659 25.05 -4.93 7.34
CA LEU A 659 25.42 -5.76 8.49
C LEU A 659 26.22 -7.00 8.06
N ILE A 660 25.81 -7.67 6.99
CA ILE A 660 26.55 -8.83 6.49
C ILE A 660 27.93 -8.42 5.99
N VAL A 661 28.03 -7.38 5.17
CA VAL A 661 29.29 -6.96 4.55
C VAL A 661 30.27 -6.41 5.58
N PHE A 662 29.82 -5.53 6.48
CA PHE A 662 30.72 -4.76 7.34
C PHE A 662 30.86 -5.31 8.76
N VAL A 663 29.93 -6.15 9.23
CA VAL A 663 29.97 -6.72 10.59
C VAL A 663 30.21 -8.22 10.55
N PHE A 664 29.27 -8.99 9.98
CA PHE A 664 29.34 -10.44 10.10
C PHE A 664 30.43 -11.08 9.22
N SER A 665 30.64 -10.59 7.99
CA SER A 665 31.65 -11.14 7.08
C SER A 665 33.08 -10.98 7.60
N PRO A 666 33.51 -9.81 8.10
CA PRO A 666 34.84 -9.65 8.72
C PRO A 666 35.01 -10.55 9.94
N LEU A 667 33.99 -10.66 10.80
CA LEU A 667 34.03 -11.53 11.98
C LEU A 667 34.18 -13.01 11.58
N VAL A 668 33.42 -13.48 10.59
CA VAL A 668 33.54 -14.86 10.07
C VAL A 668 34.92 -15.11 9.45
N ALA A 669 35.44 -14.16 8.67
CA ALA A 669 36.76 -14.27 8.05
C ALA A 669 37.89 -14.30 9.09
N LEU A 670 37.88 -13.37 10.05
CA LEU A 670 38.84 -13.30 11.14
C LEU A 670 38.79 -14.56 12.00
N ASN A 671 37.58 -15.03 12.34
CA ASN A 671 37.39 -16.23 13.12
C ASN A 671 37.96 -17.47 12.41
N SER A 672 37.66 -17.63 11.13
CA SER A 672 38.19 -18.71 10.30
C SER A 672 39.71 -18.69 10.20
N ALA A 673 40.29 -17.53 9.88
CA ALA A 673 41.75 -17.38 9.74
C ALA A 673 42.48 -17.66 11.06
N SER A 674 41.91 -17.22 12.18
CA SER A 674 42.50 -17.34 13.51
C SER A 674 42.22 -18.68 14.21
N ARG A 675 41.34 -19.53 13.68
CA ARG A 675 40.97 -20.80 14.33
C ARG A 675 42.19 -21.68 14.71
N PRO A 676 42.27 -22.17 15.96
CA PRO A 676 43.29 -23.14 16.36
C PRO A 676 43.16 -24.43 15.55
N ARG A 677 44.20 -24.83 14.82
CA ARG A 677 44.22 -26.13 14.13
C ARG A 677 44.58 -27.21 15.16
N GLY A 678 43.69 -28.16 15.40
CA GLY A 678 44.01 -29.37 16.17
C GLY A 678 45.13 -30.16 15.50
N ARG A 679 45.93 -30.91 16.27
CA ARG A 679 46.93 -31.85 15.71
C ARG A 679 46.23 -32.75 14.69
N GLN A 680 46.69 -32.74 13.44
CA GLN A 680 46.32 -33.81 12.50
C GLN A 680 46.76 -35.15 13.13
N PRO A 681 45.94 -36.22 13.08
CA PRO A 681 46.44 -37.54 13.43
C PRO A 681 47.64 -37.82 12.54
N ALA A 682 48.78 -38.15 13.15
CA ALA A 682 49.99 -38.49 12.43
C ALA A 682 49.67 -39.62 11.44
N ALA A 683 50.08 -39.45 10.19
CA ALA A 683 49.99 -40.52 9.19
C ALA A 683 50.63 -41.80 9.78
N PRO A 684 50.02 -42.99 9.58
CA PRO A 684 50.59 -44.22 10.07
C PRO A 684 52.00 -44.35 9.48
N ARG A 685 53.01 -44.37 10.35
CA ARG A 685 54.38 -44.70 9.94
C ARG A 685 54.33 -46.12 9.40
N HIS A 686 54.46 -46.29 8.08
CA HIS A 686 54.86 -47.56 7.51
C HIS A 686 56.19 -47.95 8.17
N ARG A 687 56.15 -48.94 9.07
CA ARG A 687 57.35 -49.68 9.45
C ARG A 687 57.71 -50.56 8.26
N ARG A 688 58.96 -50.43 7.82
CA ARG A 688 59.61 -51.30 6.84
C ARG A 688 59.62 -52.75 7.33
#